data_AF-A0A0M5JQI3-F1
#
_entry.id   AF-A0A0M5JQI3-F1
#
_cell.length_a   1.000
_cell.length_b   1.000
_cell.length_c   1.000
_cell.angle_alpha   90.00
_cell.angle_beta   90.00
_cell.angle_gamma   90.00
#
_symmetry.space_group_name_H-M   'P 1'
#
loop_
_entity.id
_entity.type
_entity.pdbx_description
1 polymer ?
#
loop_
_entity_poly.entity_id
_entity_poly.type
_entity_poly.pdbx_seq_one_letter_code
_entity_poly.pdbx_strand_id
1 'polypeptide(L)'
;MRFVNTPILTILLGLIGGIAITDVIAPSFLFAISSCICLLLTLAIHQFLATKRYTFRHGIVIHVGLTSVAVGILITILHTPTYNPKHYTQKLNANEYYTLEADIIEQTSQTDYGTTFKAELLTANHTSTEGKILCFFPSKTITDDVKTLAPTDRLVFVGKYTPISPPKNPYQFNYKRYMERKGVYGRTEVVAFSVVKNNTTGFMGSIARTRSHLAIVIDKYFNQESSALLKTLLLGKRTDLDNEVYQHYVDAGAVHILAISGLHVGIITAILLLLLQKMPNLGFYRPLRYFILLAGLWTFAFIAGASPSVLRATVMFSFIGLSTLMRRKQGRFDALMLSMLFLLLINPYYLYDVGFQLSYAAVFSIMKFYPVMRKWWQPENKYLQWIWSLFLVGLSAQIVVLPISLYYFHQFPILFFVSNLVVVPLLQPILIGGIIALCLGSFGILPYAIVFVLEKLIALMNFLVAFIAHQEMFIIRNIPFTTPLLLSSLLTVFILIVFVHYRKYKVLVALLLSVILFQGVLFYYKYKLETTEEMLVFSKYKQKVITIRQGDKLSIYQTDTISPDPVVMNYIKNKGISNIELKKIPYILHFKQKNYLLMDSLGVYPKSKQIVIDSVIFLQKPKINLDRMKRDLSLR
;
A
#
# COMPACT_ATOMS: atom_id res chain seq x y z
N MET A 1 16.00 -27.64 16.44
CA MET A 1 16.17 -26.85 15.21
C MET A 1 16.29 -25.38 15.60
N ARG A 2 17.36 -24.67 15.21
CA ARG A 2 17.48 -23.23 15.48
C ARG A 2 16.29 -22.52 14.83
N PHE A 3 15.51 -21.79 15.63
CA PHE A 3 14.25 -21.16 15.22
C PHE A 3 14.44 -20.18 14.05
N VAL A 4 15.56 -19.44 14.04
CA VAL A 4 15.94 -18.44 13.03
C VAL A 4 17.47 -18.31 12.99
N ASN A 5 18.05 -17.96 11.83
CA ASN A 5 19.45 -17.51 11.75
C ASN A 5 19.60 -16.16 12.46
N THR A 6 20.07 -16.19 13.71
CA THR A 6 20.12 -15.03 14.61
C THR A 6 20.89 -13.83 14.03
N PRO A 7 22.05 -13.97 13.36
CA PRO A 7 22.71 -12.88 12.65
C PRO A 7 21.81 -12.13 11.66
N ILE A 8 21.11 -12.85 10.77
CA ILE A 8 20.28 -12.23 9.72
C ILE A 8 19.13 -11.46 10.37
N LEU A 9 18.51 -12.05 11.40
CA LEU A 9 17.43 -11.40 12.15
C LEU A 9 17.92 -10.12 12.84
N THR A 10 19.09 -10.14 13.48
CA THR A 10 19.65 -8.95 14.15
C THR A 10 19.91 -7.82 13.16
N ILE A 11 20.49 -8.11 11.99
CA ILE A 11 20.71 -7.13 10.93
C ILE A 11 19.36 -6.59 10.44
N LEU A 12 18.41 -7.47 10.14
CA LEU A 12 17.10 -7.05 9.64
C LEU A 12 16.37 -6.13 10.64
N LEU A 13 16.33 -6.49 11.93
CA LEU A 13 15.69 -5.69 12.98
C LEU A 13 16.42 -4.36 13.18
N GLY A 14 17.75 -4.35 13.15
CA GLY A 14 18.53 -3.11 13.23
C GLY A 14 18.24 -2.19 12.05
N LEU A 15 18.23 -2.73 10.82
CA LEU A 15 17.91 -1.95 9.61
C LEU A 15 16.49 -1.35 9.70
N ILE A 16 15.49 -2.16 10.06
CA ILE A 16 14.11 -1.69 10.26
C ILE A 16 14.05 -0.58 11.33
N GLY A 17 14.77 -0.75 12.44
CA GLY A 17 14.89 0.25 13.49
C GLY A 17 15.47 1.57 12.99
N GLY A 18 16.54 1.52 12.20
CA GLY A 18 17.14 2.70 11.57
C GLY A 18 16.18 3.44 10.65
N ILE A 19 15.48 2.71 9.77
CA ILE A 19 14.47 3.28 8.86
C ILE A 19 13.31 3.93 9.64
N ALA A 20 12.86 3.29 10.73
CA ALA A 20 11.80 3.80 11.59
C ALA A 20 12.22 5.06 12.36
N ILE A 21 13.47 5.13 12.84
CA ILE A 21 14.00 6.32 13.50
C ILE A 21 14.01 7.51 12.54
N THR A 22 14.44 7.33 11.28
CA THR A 22 14.52 8.41 10.29
C THR A 22 13.16 9.03 9.93
N ASP A 23 12.07 8.27 10.07
CA ASP A 23 10.70 8.74 9.83
C ASP A 23 10.16 9.62 10.98
N VAL A 24 10.83 9.64 12.14
CA VAL A 24 10.52 10.51 13.29
C VAL A 24 11.56 11.64 13.44
N ILE A 25 12.85 11.30 13.36
CA ILE A 25 13.97 12.22 13.52
C ILE A 25 14.86 12.07 12.30
N ALA A 26 15.03 13.14 11.53
CA ALA A 26 15.85 13.14 10.33
C ALA A 26 17.24 13.75 10.64
N PRO A 27 18.27 12.94 10.93
CA PRO A 27 19.60 13.47 11.20
C PRO A 27 20.22 14.07 9.94
N SER A 28 21.24 14.93 10.13
CA SER A 28 21.99 15.48 9.01
C SER A 28 22.74 14.37 8.25
N PHE A 29 22.91 14.55 6.94
CA PHE A 29 23.63 13.59 6.10
C PHE A 29 25.05 13.31 6.64
N LEU A 30 25.76 14.36 7.08
CA LEU A 30 27.11 14.23 7.64
C LEU A 30 27.14 13.41 8.93
N PHE A 31 26.16 13.58 9.82
CA PHE A 31 26.05 12.78 11.04
C PHE A 31 25.77 11.31 10.72
N ALA A 32 24.88 11.03 9.76
CA ALA A 32 24.54 9.66 9.38
C ALA A 32 25.72 8.92 8.75
N ILE A 33 26.44 9.55 7.82
CA ILE A 33 27.58 8.92 7.15
C ILE A 33 28.76 8.70 8.11
N SER A 34 29.10 9.69 8.94
CA SER A 34 30.17 9.57 9.95
C SER A 34 29.86 8.50 10.98
N SER A 35 28.63 8.46 11.50
CA SER A 35 28.19 7.42 12.44
C SER A 35 28.26 6.03 11.82
N CYS A 36 27.84 5.88 10.56
CA CYS A 36 27.89 4.60 9.85
C CYS A 36 29.33 4.13 9.63
N ILE A 37 30.23 5.00 9.17
CA ILE A 37 31.65 4.67 8.95
C ILE A 37 32.31 4.29 10.27
N CYS A 38 32.11 5.10 11.32
CA CYS A 38 32.64 4.84 12.66
C CYS A 38 32.20 3.45 13.16
N LEU A 39 30.89 3.16 13.11
CA LEU A 39 30.35 1.88 13.58
C LEU A 39 30.77 0.67 12.74
N LEU A 40 31.06 0.84 11.45
CA LEU A 40 31.61 -0.23 10.61
C LEU A 40 33.07 -0.50 10.96
N LEU A 41 33.87 0.55 11.18
CA LEU A 41 35.28 0.42 11.58
C LEU A 41 35.41 -0.22 12.96
N THR A 42 34.62 0.24 13.94
CA THR A 42 34.62 -0.35 15.29
C THR A 42 34.11 -1.79 15.26
N LEU A 43 33.14 -2.12 14.39
CA LEU A 43 32.66 -3.48 14.23
C LEU A 43 33.75 -4.40 13.65
N ALA A 44 34.50 -3.94 12.65
CA ALA A 44 35.64 -4.68 12.09
C ALA A 44 36.71 -4.95 13.16
N ILE A 45 37.04 -3.96 13.99
CA ILE A 45 37.97 -4.09 15.12
C ILE A 45 37.43 -5.09 16.15
N HIS A 46 36.15 -4.96 16.54
CA HIS A 46 35.51 -5.88 17.50
C HIS A 46 35.52 -7.31 16.96
N GLN A 47 35.23 -7.52 15.67
CA GLN A 47 35.30 -8.84 15.03
C GLN A 47 36.73 -9.39 15.05
N PHE A 48 37.73 -8.58 14.69
CA PHE A 48 39.13 -8.99 14.75
C PHE A 48 39.55 -9.42 16.17
N LEU A 49 39.20 -8.64 17.20
CA LEU A 49 39.48 -8.98 18.60
C LEU A 49 38.75 -10.25 19.05
N ALA A 50 37.48 -10.43 18.63
CA ALA A 50 36.67 -11.60 18.95
C ALA A 50 37.18 -12.91 18.31
N THR A 51 37.91 -12.81 17.17
CA THR A 51 38.61 -13.96 16.60
C THR A 51 39.82 -14.38 17.44
N LYS A 52 40.50 -13.42 18.07
CA LYS A 52 41.71 -13.67 18.87
C LYS A 52 41.43 -14.02 20.34
N ARG A 53 40.35 -13.52 20.93
CA ARG A 53 40.05 -13.67 22.37
C ARG A 53 38.56 -13.97 22.58
N TYR A 54 38.26 -15.01 23.36
CA TYR A 54 36.89 -15.48 23.61
C TYR A 54 36.02 -14.45 24.35
N THR A 55 36.60 -13.63 25.22
CA THR A 55 35.89 -12.59 25.99
C THR A 55 35.15 -11.60 25.09
N PHE A 56 35.77 -11.18 23.98
CA PHE A 56 35.19 -10.25 23.00
C PHE A 56 34.12 -10.86 22.09
N ARG A 57 33.77 -12.15 22.25
CA ARG A 57 32.60 -12.72 21.57
C ARG A 57 31.28 -12.25 22.20
N HIS A 58 31.32 -11.82 23.47
CA HIS A 58 30.16 -11.24 24.14
C HIS A 58 29.93 -9.82 23.62
N GLY A 59 28.71 -9.51 23.19
CA GLY A 59 28.33 -8.17 22.72
C GLY A 59 28.47 -7.93 21.20
N ILE A 60 29.10 -8.83 20.43
CA ILE A 60 29.21 -8.67 18.97
C ILE A 60 27.84 -8.57 18.28
N VAL A 61 26.83 -9.29 18.78
CA VAL A 61 25.46 -9.23 18.26
C VAL A 61 24.83 -7.85 18.47
N ILE A 62 25.07 -7.22 19.63
CA ILE A 62 24.60 -5.86 19.92
C ILE A 62 25.29 -4.87 18.99
N HIS A 63 26.61 -5.01 18.80
CA HIS A 63 27.37 -4.15 17.91
C HIS A 63 26.87 -4.24 16.47
N VAL A 64 26.65 -5.46 15.96
CA VAL A 64 26.03 -5.70 14.63
C VAL A 64 24.66 -5.03 14.54
N GLY A 65 23.84 -5.13 15.59
CA GLY A 65 22.54 -4.47 15.65
C GLY A 65 22.65 -2.95 15.52
N LEU A 66 23.54 -2.32 16.30
CA LEU A 66 23.78 -0.87 16.28
C LEU A 66 24.33 -0.39 14.93
N THR A 67 25.32 -1.10 14.37
CA THR A 67 25.84 -0.80 13.03
C THR A 67 24.72 -0.91 11.99
N SER A 68 23.85 -1.91 12.10
CA SER A 68 22.72 -2.06 11.20
C SER A 68 21.66 -0.96 11.32
N VAL A 69 21.45 -0.39 12.51
CA VAL A 69 20.62 0.81 12.72
C VAL A 69 21.22 2.00 11.97
N ALA A 70 22.53 2.23 12.11
CA ALA A 70 23.21 3.32 11.42
C ALA A 70 23.15 3.17 9.89
N VAL A 71 23.32 1.95 9.38
CA VAL A 71 23.12 1.64 7.96
C VAL A 71 21.69 1.95 7.52
N GLY A 72 20.67 1.61 8.33
CA GLY A 72 19.27 1.91 8.03
C GLY A 72 18.98 3.41 7.95
N ILE A 73 19.57 4.20 8.85
CA ILE A 73 19.48 5.66 8.83
C ILE A 73 20.13 6.21 7.55
N LEU A 74 21.36 5.80 7.26
CA LEU A 74 22.11 6.28 6.09
C LEU A 74 21.38 5.96 4.78
N ILE A 75 20.90 4.72 4.62
CA ILE A 75 20.17 4.29 3.42
C ILE A 75 18.89 5.09 3.24
N THR A 76 18.16 5.38 4.33
CA THR A 76 16.94 6.19 4.25
C THR A 76 17.24 7.61 3.78
N ILE A 77 18.32 8.23 4.28
CA ILE A 77 18.73 9.58 3.85
C ILE A 77 19.18 9.57 2.39
N LEU A 78 19.99 8.58 1.97
CA LEU A 78 20.44 8.45 0.58
C LEU A 78 19.27 8.28 -0.41
N HIS A 79 18.18 7.64 0.01
CA HIS A 79 16.98 7.47 -0.81
C HIS A 79 15.97 8.61 -0.68
N THR A 80 16.21 9.59 0.21
CA THR A 80 15.33 10.75 0.39
C THR A 80 15.77 11.86 -0.59
N PRO A 81 15.03 12.11 -1.69
CA PRO A 81 15.49 12.99 -2.77
C PRO A 81 15.73 14.44 -2.36
N THR A 82 15.05 14.93 -1.33
CA THR A 82 15.13 16.33 -0.87
C THR A 82 16.50 16.73 -0.34
N TYR A 83 17.37 15.77 0.03
CA TYR A 83 18.76 16.05 0.44
C TYR A 83 19.70 16.26 -0.74
N ASN A 84 19.29 15.92 -1.97
CA ASN A 84 20.08 16.22 -3.17
C ASN A 84 19.95 17.72 -3.50
N PRO A 85 21.04 18.51 -3.55
CA PRO A 85 20.99 19.93 -3.87
C PRO A 85 20.46 20.23 -5.28
N LYS A 86 20.50 19.25 -6.20
CA LYS A 86 19.89 19.37 -7.54
C LYS A 86 18.38 19.15 -7.54
N HIS A 87 17.80 18.68 -6.44
CA HIS A 87 16.39 18.36 -6.37
C HIS A 87 15.53 19.61 -6.53
N TYR A 88 14.45 19.49 -7.30
CA TYR A 88 13.61 20.63 -7.66
C TYR A 88 13.01 21.38 -6.47
N THR A 89 12.80 20.72 -5.32
CA THR A 89 12.28 21.36 -4.11
C THR A 89 13.23 22.40 -3.51
N GLN A 90 14.52 22.33 -3.84
CA GLN A 90 15.52 23.30 -3.39
C GLN A 90 15.63 24.51 -4.35
N LYS A 91 15.06 24.42 -5.56
CA LYS A 91 15.18 25.43 -6.62
C LYS A 91 13.87 26.14 -6.97
N LEU A 92 12.73 25.46 -6.77
CA LEU A 92 11.40 25.97 -7.12
C LEU A 92 10.72 26.57 -5.89
N ASN A 93 10.19 27.77 -6.05
CA ASN A 93 9.31 28.40 -5.06
C ASN A 93 7.85 27.98 -5.29
N ALA A 94 7.12 27.80 -4.19
CA ALA A 94 5.73 27.39 -4.23
C ALA A 94 4.84 28.44 -4.90
N ASN A 95 3.90 27.97 -5.74
CA ASN A 95 2.89 28.75 -6.45
C ASN A 95 3.40 29.69 -7.56
N GLU A 96 4.63 29.48 -8.04
CA GLU A 96 5.19 30.19 -9.20
C GLU A 96 5.09 29.37 -10.49
N TYR A 97 5.17 30.06 -11.63
CA TYR A 97 5.19 29.45 -12.97
C TYR A 97 6.61 29.21 -13.43
N TYR A 98 6.84 28.04 -14.01
CA TYR A 98 8.14 27.64 -14.56
C TYR A 98 7.95 27.00 -15.93
N THR A 99 8.95 27.15 -16.78
CA THR A 99 9.13 26.34 -17.99
C THR A 99 9.90 25.10 -17.59
N LEU A 100 9.25 23.94 -17.73
CA LEU A 100 9.71 22.65 -17.23
C LEU A 100 9.92 21.69 -18.39
N GLU A 101 11.01 20.93 -18.34
CA GLU A 101 11.27 19.80 -19.24
C GLU A 101 11.26 18.51 -18.43
N ALA A 102 10.46 17.53 -18.83
CA ALA A 102 10.33 16.29 -18.09
C ALA A 102 10.08 15.08 -19.01
N ASP A 103 10.60 13.92 -18.61
CA ASP A 103 10.32 12.63 -19.26
C ASP A 103 9.15 11.94 -18.55
N ILE A 104 8.13 11.50 -19.31
CA ILE A 104 6.97 10.80 -18.77
C ILE A 104 7.36 9.41 -18.28
N ILE A 105 7.02 9.11 -17.02
CA ILE A 105 7.23 7.79 -16.42
C ILE A 105 5.98 6.93 -16.60
N GLU A 106 4.84 7.42 -16.10
CA GLU A 106 3.58 6.68 -16.11
C GLU A 106 2.38 7.61 -15.95
N GLN A 107 1.23 7.22 -16.50
CA GLN A 107 -0.06 7.81 -16.16
C GLN A 107 -0.49 7.31 -14.79
N THR A 108 -0.82 8.23 -13.88
CA THR A 108 -1.19 7.92 -12.49
C THR A 108 -2.68 7.95 -12.24
N SER A 109 -3.42 8.82 -12.95
CA SER A 109 -4.87 8.86 -12.89
C SER A 109 -5.47 9.52 -14.12
N GLN A 110 -6.72 9.16 -14.40
CA GLN A 110 -7.60 9.85 -15.35
C GLN A 110 -8.92 10.10 -14.64
N THR A 111 -9.35 11.36 -14.66
CA THR A 111 -10.59 11.81 -14.03
C THR A 111 -11.32 12.72 -14.99
N ASP A 112 -12.60 13.00 -14.73
CA ASP A 112 -13.38 13.95 -15.52
C ASP A 112 -12.77 15.36 -15.56
N TYR A 113 -11.95 15.70 -14.55
CA TYR A 113 -11.26 16.99 -14.42
C TYR A 113 -9.93 17.06 -15.17
N GLY A 114 -9.36 15.92 -15.54
CA GLY A 114 -8.09 15.87 -16.24
C GLY A 114 -7.30 14.59 -16.02
N THR A 115 -6.15 14.52 -16.69
CA THR A 115 -5.22 13.38 -16.64
C THR A 115 -3.96 13.78 -15.87
N THR A 116 -3.48 12.92 -14.97
CA THR A 116 -2.25 13.15 -14.21
C THR A 116 -1.17 12.16 -14.63
N PHE A 117 -0.04 12.68 -15.07
CA PHE A 117 1.17 11.90 -15.34
C PHE A 117 2.20 12.11 -14.24
N LYS A 118 2.97 11.07 -13.95
CA LYS A 118 4.19 11.17 -13.18
C LYS A 118 5.35 11.33 -14.16
N ALA A 119 6.16 12.35 -13.95
CA ALA A 119 7.28 12.67 -14.81
C ALA A 119 8.57 12.85 -14.01
N GLU A 120 9.70 12.58 -14.65
CA GLU A 120 11.04 12.88 -14.14
C GLU A 120 11.46 14.25 -14.67
N LEU A 121 11.63 15.22 -13.77
CA LEU A 121 11.98 16.58 -14.14
C LEU A 121 13.48 16.65 -14.48
N LEU A 122 13.79 17.24 -15.63
CA LEU A 122 15.15 17.40 -16.16
C LEU A 122 15.65 18.83 -16.01
N THR A 123 14.80 19.80 -16.36
CA THR A 123 15.14 21.22 -16.25
C THR A 123 13.96 22.05 -15.76
N ALA A 124 14.27 23.14 -15.06
CA ALA A 124 13.34 24.21 -14.70
C ALA A 124 13.97 25.56 -15.05
N ASN A 125 13.31 26.34 -15.91
CA ASN A 125 13.84 27.60 -16.46
C ASN A 125 15.29 27.47 -16.97
N HIS A 126 15.58 26.40 -17.73
CA HIS A 126 16.91 26.05 -18.24
C HIS A 126 17.96 25.66 -17.18
N THR A 127 17.62 25.65 -15.90
CA THR A 127 18.49 25.10 -14.85
C THR A 127 18.28 23.60 -14.72
N SER A 128 19.36 22.83 -14.70
CA SER A 128 19.28 21.38 -14.49
C SER A 128 18.67 21.08 -13.11
N THR A 129 17.64 20.25 -13.09
CA THR A 129 16.92 19.79 -11.90
C THR A 129 16.77 18.30 -11.94
N GLU A 130 16.60 17.68 -10.78
CA GLU A 130 16.29 16.25 -10.68
C GLU A 130 15.07 16.04 -9.78
N GLY A 131 14.34 14.96 -10.01
CA GLY A 131 13.28 14.50 -9.12
C GLY A 131 11.97 14.21 -9.85
N LYS A 132 11.08 13.50 -9.14
CA LYS A 132 9.79 13.07 -9.69
C LYS A 132 8.70 14.06 -9.31
N ILE A 133 7.88 14.45 -10.28
CA ILE A 133 6.78 15.43 -10.11
C ILE A 133 5.49 14.90 -10.73
N LEU A 134 4.34 15.34 -10.22
CA LEU A 134 3.04 15.08 -10.85
C LEU A 134 2.69 16.21 -11.81
N CYS A 135 2.48 15.89 -13.08
CA CYS A 135 2.00 16.82 -14.11
C CYS A 135 0.52 16.59 -14.34
N PHE A 136 -0.32 17.55 -13.96
CA PHE A 136 -1.75 17.49 -14.19
C PHE A 136 -2.15 18.30 -15.42
N PHE A 137 -2.84 17.64 -16.34
CA PHE A 137 -3.40 18.22 -17.55
C PHE A 137 -4.91 18.40 -17.34
N PRO A 138 -5.39 19.64 -17.13
CA PRO A 138 -6.82 19.91 -17.02
C PRO A 138 -7.58 19.45 -18.26
N SER A 139 -8.84 19.03 -18.13
CA SER A 139 -9.66 18.56 -19.26
C SER A 139 -9.77 19.56 -20.41
N LYS A 140 -9.70 20.86 -20.11
CA LYS A 140 -9.70 21.94 -21.10
C LYS A 140 -8.44 21.97 -21.98
N THR A 141 -7.36 21.36 -21.51
CA THR A 141 -6.05 21.31 -22.17
C THR A 141 -5.79 19.93 -22.80
N ILE A 142 -6.74 18.99 -22.70
CA ILE A 142 -6.60 17.64 -23.29
C ILE A 142 -6.81 17.75 -24.81
N THR A 143 -5.72 17.78 -25.55
CA THR A 143 -5.69 17.46 -26.99
C THR A 143 -5.54 15.95 -27.20
N ASP A 144 -5.70 15.47 -28.43
CA ASP A 144 -5.40 14.07 -28.75
C ASP A 144 -3.94 13.70 -28.45
N ASP A 145 -3.02 14.68 -28.46
CA ASP A 145 -1.62 14.47 -28.06
C ASP A 145 -1.51 13.95 -26.64
N VAL A 146 -2.28 14.50 -25.68
CA VAL A 146 -2.27 14.06 -24.27
C VAL A 146 -2.74 12.61 -24.13
N LYS A 147 -3.70 12.17 -24.95
CA LYS A 147 -4.19 10.78 -24.95
C LYS A 147 -3.15 9.81 -25.54
N THR A 148 -2.32 10.29 -26.46
CA THR A 148 -1.26 9.48 -27.10
C THR A 148 0.05 9.45 -26.33
N LEU A 149 0.18 10.22 -25.24
CA LEU A 149 1.40 10.25 -24.44
C LEU A 149 1.76 8.87 -23.91
N ALA A 150 2.95 8.42 -24.30
CA ALA A 150 3.52 7.18 -23.87
C ALA A 150 4.59 7.42 -22.79
N PRO A 151 4.85 6.42 -21.92
CA PRO A 151 6.07 6.37 -21.13
C PRO A 151 7.29 6.60 -22.02
N THR A 152 8.28 7.36 -21.54
CA THR A 152 9.48 7.87 -22.24
C THR A 152 9.30 9.09 -23.15
N ASP A 153 8.08 9.54 -23.40
CA ASP A 153 7.90 10.79 -24.14
C ASP A 153 8.44 11.96 -23.32
N ARG A 154 9.12 12.88 -24.00
CA ARG A 154 9.64 14.09 -23.38
C ARG A 154 8.66 15.23 -23.60
N LEU A 155 8.43 15.99 -22.55
CA LEU A 155 7.53 17.12 -22.53
C LEU A 155 8.28 18.38 -22.15
N VAL A 156 8.05 19.44 -22.92
CA VAL A 156 8.38 20.80 -22.53
C VAL A 156 7.08 21.52 -22.25
N PHE A 157 6.91 22.05 -21.05
CA PHE A 157 5.63 22.64 -20.66
C PHE A 157 5.79 23.78 -19.65
N VAL A 158 4.84 24.70 -19.67
CA VAL A 158 4.70 25.77 -18.68
C VAL A 158 3.66 25.35 -17.67
N GLY A 159 3.99 25.40 -16.39
CA GLY A 159 3.07 25.02 -15.34
C GLY A 159 3.37 25.65 -13.99
N LYS A 160 2.32 25.74 -13.17
CA LYS A 160 2.40 26.29 -11.81
C LYS A 160 2.85 25.20 -10.83
N TYR A 161 4.02 25.37 -10.22
CA TYR A 161 4.51 24.44 -9.20
C TYR A 161 3.75 24.63 -7.88
N THR A 162 3.23 23.54 -7.33
CA THR A 162 2.54 23.52 -6.04
C THR A 162 3.02 22.33 -5.19
N PRO A 163 3.39 22.53 -3.92
CA PRO A 163 3.72 21.42 -3.04
C PRO A 163 2.46 20.61 -2.71
N ILE A 164 2.62 19.30 -2.52
CA ILE A 164 1.49 18.44 -2.14
C ILE A 164 1.03 18.83 -0.72
N SER A 165 -0.25 19.17 -0.60
CA SER A 165 -0.82 19.62 0.68
C SER A 165 -1.07 18.46 1.64
N PRO A 166 -0.89 18.65 2.96
CA PRO A 166 -1.28 17.66 3.96
C PRO A 166 -2.81 17.45 3.98
N PRO A 167 -3.29 16.33 4.55
CA PRO A 167 -4.73 16.10 4.71
C PRO A 167 -5.37 17.23 5.54
N LYS A 168 -6.54 17.69 5.10
CA LYS A 168 -7.29 18.77 5.77
C LYS A 168 -8.26 18.26 6.81
N ASN A 169 -8.62 16.97 6.73
CA ASN A 169 -9.64 16.36 7.55
C ASN A 169 -9.07 15.25 8.43
N PRO A 170 -9.63 15.03 9.64
CA PRO A 170 -9.24 13.92 10.51
C PRO A 170 -9.40 12.57 9.81
N TYR A 171 -8.47 11.64 10.09
CA TYR A 171 -8.46 10.27 9.54
C TYR A 171 -8.44 10.17 8.00
N GLN A 172 -8.27 11.29 7.30
CA GLN A 172 -8.11 11.29 5.86
C GLN A 172 -6.73 10.69 5.50
N PHE A 173 -6.71 9.93 4.40
CA PHE A 173 -5.46 9.39 3.86
C PHE A 173 -4.42 10.51 3.67
N ASN A 174 -3.25 10.34 4.26
CA ASN A 174 -2.16 11.31 4.14
C ASN A 174 -1.46 11.15 2.79
N TYR A 175 -2.07 11.72 1.75
CA TYR A 175 -1.58 11.66 0.38
C TYR A 175 -0.19 12.30 0.21
N LYS A 176 0.09 13.38 0.96
CA LYS A 176 1.43 14.01 1.00
C LYS A 176 2.49 12.99 1.39
N ARG A 177 2.36 12.38 2.57
CA ARG A 177 3.33 11.41 3.08
C ARG A 177 3.47 10.18 2.20
N TYR A 178 2.37 9.72 1.61
CA TYR A 178 2.39 8.62 0.64
C TYR A 178 3.21 8.96 -0.61
N MET A 179 3.06 10.17 -1.15
CA MET A 179 3.81 10.62 -2.32
C MET A 179 5.27 10.94 -2.01
N GLU A 180 5.58 11.50 -0.84
CA GLU A 180 6.96 11.71 -0.37
C GLU A 180 7.74 10.38 -0.33
N ARG A 181 7.13 9.30 0.18
CA ARG A 181 7.69 7.94 0.16
C ARG A 181 7.89 7.37 -1.25
N LYS A 182 7.19 7.91 -2.25
CA LYS A 182 7.40 7.61 -3.68
C LYS A 182 8.40 8.55 -4.37
N GLY A 183 9.02 9.45 -3.61
CA GLY A 183 9.97 10.47 -4.09
C GLY A 183 9.30 11.64 -4.82
N VAL A 184 8.02 11.89 -4.57
CA VAL A 184 7.23 12.94 -5.24
C VAL A 184 6.72 13.94 -4.21
N TYR A 185 7.17 15.19 -4.31
CA TYR A 185 6.94 16.24 -3.32
C TYR A 185 6.04 17.37 -3.84
N GLY A 186 5.92 17.51 -5.16
CA GLY A 186 5.12 18.55 -5.79
C GLY A 186 4.28 18.07 -6.96
N ARG A 187 3.37 18.96 -7.36
CA ARG A 187 2.50 18.85 -8.53
C ARG A 187 2.59 20.14 -9.33
N THR A 188 2.54 20.01 -10.64
CA THR A 188 2.43 21.12 -11.58
C THR A 188 1.12 21.02 -12.34
N GLU A 189 0.38 22.13 -12.41
CA GLU A 189 -0.78 22.28 -13.29
C GLU A 189 -0.30 22.83 -14.62
N VAL A 190 -0.45 22.02 -15.68
CA VAL A 190 0.06 22.32 -17.01
C VAL A 190 -0.86 23.30 -17.72
N VAL A 191 -0.30 24.44 -18.16
CA VAL A 191 -1.02 25.49 -18.88
C VAL A 191 -0.82 25.35 -20.39
N ALA A 192 0.42 25.14 -20.81
CA ALA A 192 0.81 24.95 -22.21
C ALA A 192 1.92 23.90 -22.28
N PHE A 193 1.92 23.06 -23.31
CA PHE A 193 2.92 22.02 -23.49
C PHE A 193 3.23 21.77 -24.97
N SER A 194 4.41 21.19 -25.21
CA SER A 194 4.83 20.64 -26.50
C SER A 194 5.46 19.28 -26.25
N VAL A 195 5.15 18.31 -27.12
CA VAL A 195 5.68 16.95 -27.05
C VAL A 195 6.93 16.85 -27.90
N VAL A 196 8.05 16.57 -27.26
CA VAL A 196 9.31 16.23 -27.92
C VAL A 196 9.39 14.71 -27.90
N LYS A 197 9.04 14.03 -28.99
CA LYS A 197 9.14 12.56 -29.04
C LYS A 197 10.60 12.15 -28.87
N ASN A 198 10.88 11.46 -27.78
CA ASN A 198 12.22 10.94 -27.51
C ASN A 198 12.30 9.49 -28.01
N ASN A 199 13.21 9.24 -28.95
CA ASN A 199 13.46 7.88 -29.48
C ASN A 199 14.33 7.03 -28.54
N THR A 200 14.91 7.61 -27.49
CA THR A 200 15.74 6.86 -26.55
C THR A 200 14.88 6.21 -25.46
N THR A 201 14.69 4.89 -25.56
CA THR A 201 14.07 4.11 -24.49
C THR A 201 15.12 3.54 -23.56
N GLY A 202 15.19 4.04 -22.32
CA GLY A 202 15.84 3.31 -21.24
C GLY A 202 15.16 1.97 -20.98
N PHE A 203 15.80 1.09 -20.22
CA PHE A 203 15.29 -0.25 -19.87
C PHE A 203 13.85 -0.24 -19.34
N MET A 204 13.54 0.65 -18.39
CA MET A 204 12.20 0.81 -17.83
C MET A 204 11.18 1.31 -18.87
N GLY A 205 11.62 2.12 -19.82
CA GLY A 205 10.81 2.57 -20.95
C GLY A 205 10.42 1.44 -21.89
N SER A 206 11.37 0.54 -22.20
CA SER A 206 11.11 -0.66 -23.00
C SER A 206 10.11 -1.60 -22.32
N ILE A 207 10.23 -1.80 -20.99
CA ILE A 207 9.25 -2.56 -20.20
C ILE A 207 7.87 -1.91 -20.29
N ALA A 208 7.78 -0.59 -20.12
CA ALA A 208 6.50 0.12 -20.14
C ALA A 208 5.82 0.07 -21.53
N ARG A 209 6.60 0.18 -22.62
CA ARG A 209 6.11 0.00 -23.99
C ARG A 209 5.64 -1.44 -24.23
N THR A 210 6.42 -2.43 -23.80
CA THR A 210 6.04 -3.85 -23.88
C THR A 210 4.75 -4.12 -23.12
N ARG A 211 4.62 -3.60 -21.89
CA ARG A 211 3.40 -3.73 -21.07
C ARG A 211 2.20 -3.09 -21.77
N SER A 212 2.37 -1.93 -22.40
CA SER A 212 1.31 -1.24 -23.15
C SER A 212 0.90 -2.03 -24.40
N HIS A 213 1.87 -2.58 -25.14
CA HIS A 213 1.61 -3.46 -26.27
C HIS A 213 0.83 -4.72 -25.84
N LEU A 214 1.25 -5.40 -24.77
CA LEU A 214 0.55 -6.57 -24.24
C LEU A 214 -0.88 -6.22 -23.79
N ALA A 215 -1.11 -5.03 -23.24
CA ALA A 215 -2.46 -4.57 -22.90
C ALA A 215 -3.35 -4.44 -24.16
N ILE A 216 -2.82 -3.86 -25.24
CA ILE A 216 -3.52 -3.74 -26.53
C ILE A 216 -3.83 -5.12 -27.12
N VAL A 217 -2.91 -6.08 -27.00
CA VAL A 217 -3.14 -7.46 -27.44
C VAL A 217 -4.33 -8.07 -26.69
N ILE A 218 -4.44 -7.87 -25.36
CA ILE A 218 -5.60 -8.37 -24.59
C ILE A 218 -6.89 -7.67 -25.06
N ASP A 219 -6.87 -6.34 -25.18
CA ASP A 219 -8.04 -5.53 -25.59
C ASP A 219 -8.55 -5.92 -26.98
N LYS A 220 -7.69 -6.45 -27.87
CA LYS A 220 -8.09 -6.90 -29.21
C LYS A 220 -8.95 -8.17 -29.20
N TYR A 221 -8.71 -9.10 -28.27
CA TYR A 221 -9.34 -10.43 -28.31
C TYR A 221 -10.42 -10.66 -27.26
N PHE A 222 -10.41 -9.91 -26.16
CA PHE A 222 -11.31 -10.13 -25.03
C PHE A 222 -12.30 -8.98 -24.87
N ASN A 223 -13.49 -9.28 -24.34
CA ASN A 223 -14.44 -8.25 -23.93
C ASN A 223 -13.88 -7.35 -22.81
N GLN A 224 -14.51 -6.19 -22.60
CA GLN A 224 -14.01 -5.15 -21.68
C GLN A 224 -13.79 -5.67 -20.24
N GLU A 225 -14.72 -6.45 -19.71
CA GLU A 225 -14.65 -6.99 -18.34
C GLU A 225 -13.51 -8.01 -18.19
N SER A 226 -13.42 -8.96 -19.11
CA SER A 226 -12.38 -9.99 -19.11
C SER A 226 -11.00 -9.39 -19.38
N SER A 227 -10.92 -8.41 -20.29
CA SER A 227 -9.69 -7.67 -20.57
C SER A 227 -9.20 -6.90 -19.35
N ALA A 228 -10.08 -6.16 -18.66
CA ALA A 228 -9.73 -5.43 -17.45
C ALA A 228 -9.14 -6.35 -16.37
N LEU A 229 -9.75 -7.53 -16.18
CA LEU A 229 -9.28 -8.49 -15.20
C LEU A 229 -7.97 -9.16 -15.62
N LEU A 230 -7.81 -9.57 -16.88
CA LEU A 230 -6.55 -10.13 -17.40
C LEU A 230 -5.40 -9.12 -17.31
N LYS A 231 -5.63 -7.85 -17.70
CA LYS A 231 -4.65 -6.76 -17.55
C LYS A 231 -4.28 -6.54 -16.08
N THR A 232 -5.24 -6.67 -15.16
CA THR A 232 -4.99 -6.58 -13.71
C THR A 232 -4.11 -7.74 -13.22
N LEU A 233 -4.45 -8.98 -13.59
CA LEU A 233 -3.79 -10.20 -13.10
C LEU A 233 -2.41 -10.45 -13.75
N LEU A 234 -2.21 -10.06 -15.01
CA LEU A 234 -0.99 -10.33 -15.77
C LEU A 234 -0.04 -9.13 -15.84
N LEU A 235 -0.59 -7.91 -15.97
CA LEU A 235 0.19 -6.68 -16.20
C LEU A 235 0.18 -5.72 -15.00
N GLY A 236 -0.65 -6.00 -13.99
CA GLY A 236 -0.80 -5.16 -12.78
C GLY A 236 -1.57 -3.88 -13.03
N LYS A 237 -2.27 -3.74 -14.17
CA LYS A 237 -2.98 -2.53 -14.58
C LYS A 237 -4.41 -2.50 -14.02
N ARG A 238 -4.55 -1.99 -12.79
CA ARG A 238 -5.84 -1.91 -12.07
C ARG A 238 -6.75 -0.77 -12.50
N THR A 239 -6.23 0.21 -13.24
CA THR A 239 -6.97 1.43 -13.64
C THR A 239 -8.17 1.13 -14.53
N ASP A 240 -8.16 -0.02 -15.19
CA ASP A 240 -9.17 -0.41 -16.17
C ASP A 240 -10.29 -1.25 -15.53
N LEU A 241 -10.15 -1.61 -14.24
CA LEU A 241 -11.15 -2.38 -13.50
C LEU A 241 -12.25 -1.45 -12.98
N ASP A 242 -13.49 -1.86 -13.20
CA ASP A 242 -14.63 -1.10 -12.66
C ASP A 242 -14.63 -1.08 -11.13
N ASN A 243 -15.07 0.04 -10.55
CA ASN A 243 -15.04 0.27 -9.12
C ASN A 243 -15.98 -0.70 -8.37
N GLU A 244 -17.10 -1.08 -8.98
CA GLU A 244 -18.04 -2.04 -8.38
C GLU A 244 -17.41 -3.44 -8.30
N VAL A 245 -16.80 -3.90 -9.38
CA VAL A 245 -16.05 -5.17 -9.41
C VAL A 245 -14.93 -5.14 -8.36
N TYR A 246 -14.13 -4.07 -8.30
CA TYR A 246 -13.09 -3.92 -7.28
C TYR A 246 -13.66 -4.04 -5.86
N GLN A 247 -14.80 -3.38 -5.60
CA GLN A 247 -15.46 -3.40 -4.30
C GLN A 247 -16.00 -4.80 -3.95
N HIS A 248 -16.52 -5.57 -4.90
CA HIS A 248 -16.90 -6.96 -4.68
C HIS A 248 -15.72 -7.82 -4.23
N TYR A 249 -14.54 -7.66 -4.84
CA TYR A 249 -13.33 -8.37 -4.37
C TYR A 249 -12.88 -7.94 -2.98
N VAL A 250 -13.05 -6.66 -2.62
CA VAL A 250 -12.78 -6.15 -1.27
C VAL A 250 -13.72 -6.80 -0.25
N ASP A 251 -15.01 -6.83 -0.56
CA ASP A 251 -16.08 -7.30 0.33
C ASP A 251 -16.09 -8.83 0.47
N ALA A 252 -15.73 -9.57 -0.58
CA ALA A 252 -15.51 -11.02 -0.53
C ALA A 252 -14.19 -11.42 0.20
N GLY A 253 -13.32 -10.46 0.52
CA GLY A 253 -12.00 -10.73 1.13
C GLY A 253 -10.95 -11.27 0.15
N ALA A 254 -11.20 -11.12 -1.16
CA ALA A 254 -10.34 -11.60 -2.25
C ALA A 254 -9.53 -10.50 -2.96
N VAL A 255 -9.51 -9.25 -2.45
CA VAL A 255 -8.77 -8.14 -3.07
C VAL A 255 -7.27 -8.42 -3.29
N HIS A 256 -6.68 -9.28 -2.45
CA HIS A 256 -5.29 -9.71 -2.59
C HIS A 256 -5.02 -10.54 -3.86
N ILE A 257 -6.07 -11.00 -4.55
CA ILE A 257 -6.00 -11.74 -5.82
C ILE A 257 -5.89 -10.77 -6.99
N LEU A 258 -6.56 -9.61 -6.93
CA LEU A 258 -6.39 -8.50 -7.88
C LEU A 258 -5.01 -7.84 -7.77
N ALA A 259 -4.28 -8.12 -6.69
CA ALA A 259 -2.87 -7.82 -6.57
C ALA A 259 -2.03 -8.99 -7.07
N ILE A 260 -1.11 -8.73 -8.01
CA ILE A 260 -0.14 -9.74 -8.41
C ILE A 260 0.64 -10.17 -7.16
N SER A 261 0.50 -11.44 -6.81
CA SER A 261 0.89 -11.99 -5.52
C SER A 261 1.97 -13.06 -5.66
N GLY A 262 2.43 -13.61 -4.53
CA GLY A 262 3.38 -14.73 -4.54
C GLY A 262 2.81 -15.99 -5.22
N LEU A 263 1.48 -16.14 -5.25
CA LEU A 263 0.82 -17.23 -5.98
C LEU A 263 1.03 -17.08 -7.49
N HIS A 264 0.91 -15.86 -8.03
CA HIS A 264 1.17 -15.59 -9.44
C HIS A 264 2.61 -15.98 -9.80
N VAL A 265 3.59 -15.48 -9.04
CA VAL A 265 5.01 -15.82 -9.24
C VAL A 265 5.27 -17.33 -9.10
N GLY A 266 4.59 -17.99 -8.15
CA GLY A 266 4.66 -19.44 -7.98
C GLY A 266 4.12 -20.23 -9.19
N ILE A 267 3.02 -19.77 -9.79
CA ILE A 267 2.45 -20.35 -11.02
C ILE A 267 3.41 -20.13 -12.19
N ILE A 268 3.95 -18.91 -12.37
CA ILE A 268 4.98 -18.66 -13.39
C ILE A 268 6.19 -19.58 -13.20
N THR A 269 6.65 -19.74 -11.96
CA THR A 269 7.76 -20.65 -11.63
C THR A 269 7.44 -22.08 -12.05
N ALA A 270 6.22 -22.56 -11.77
CA ALA A 270 5.78 -23.90 -12.15
C ALA A 270 5.72 -24.10 -13.67
N ILE A 271 5.17 -23.12 -14.41
CA ILE A 271 5.14 -23.13 -15.88
C ILE A 271 6.57 -23.20 -16.45
N LEU A 272 7.47 -22.33 -15.98
CA LEU A 272 8.86 -22.32 -16.43
C LEU A 272 9.57 -23.64 -16.10
N LEU A 273 9.37 -24.19 -14.90
CA LEU A 273 9.95 -25.48 -14.52
C LEU A 273 9.44 -26.64 -15.38
N LEU A 274 8.17 -26.62 -15.76
CA LEU A 274 7.56 -27.59 -16.69
C LEU A 274 8.18 -27.49 -18.09
N LEU A 275 8.34 -26.27 -18.62
CA LEU A 275 8.98 -26.05 -19.92
C LEU A 275 10.45 -26.51 -19.93
N LEU A 276 11.15 -26.28 -18.81
CA LEU A 276 12.56 -26.66 -18.63
C LEU A 276 12.74 -28.11 -18.17
N GLN A 277 11.67 -28.90 -18.01
CA GLN A 277 11.76 -30.24 -17.43
C GLN A 277 12.59 -31.22 -18.25
N LYS A 278 12.61 -31.05 -19.59
CA LYS A 278 13.36 -31.91 -20.52
C LYS A 278 14.87 -31.62 -20.51
N MET A 279 15.32 -30.53 -19.88
CA MET A 279 16.74 -30.23 -19.78
C MET A 279 17.42 -31.15 -18.73
N PRO A 280 18.59 -31.73 -19.03
CA PRO A 280 19.33 -32.55 -18.08
C PRO A 280 19.65 -31.79 -16.79
N ASN A 281 19.58 -32.44 -15.63
CA ASN A 281 19.90 -31.81 -14.34
C ASN A 281 21.39 -31.98 -13.93
N LEU A 282 22.28 -32.16 -14.90
CA LEU A 282 23.69 -32.48 -14.68
C LEU A 282 24.61 -31.51 -15.44
N GLY A 283 25.80 -31.27 -14.91
CA GLY A 283 26.82 -30.42 -15.53
C GLY A 283 26.38 -28.97 -15.73
N PHE A 284 26.66 -28.43 -16.90
CA PHE A 284 26.38 -27.04 -17.31
C PHE A 284 24.88 -26.70 -17.37
N TYR A 285 24.01 -27.69 -17.59
CA TYR A 285 22.57 -27.47 -17.71
C TYR A 285 21.90 -27.04 -16.40
N ARG A 286 22.50 -27.37 -15.24
CA ARG A 286 21.96 -26.98 -13.92
C ARG A 286 22.03 -25.46 -13.68
N PRO A 287 23.19 -24.78 -13.79
CA PRO A 287 23.24 -23.33 -13.67
C PRO A 287 22.48 -22.64 -14.81
N LEU A 288 22.48 -23.19 -16.03
CA LEU A 288 21.72 -22.66 -17.16
C LEU A 288 20.21 -22.67 -16.88
N ARG A 289 19.65 -23.80 -16.39
CA ARG A 289 18.24 -23.90 -16.01
C ARG A 289 17.86 -22.88 -14.94
N TYR A 290 18.73 -22.68 -13.94
CA TYR A 290 18.52 -21.66 -12.92
C TYR A 290 18.53 -20.24 -13.51
N PHE A 291 19.46 -19.94 -14.41
CA PHE A 291 19.54 -18.63 -15.06
C PHE A 291 18.31 -18.34 -15.93
N ILE A 292 17.85 -19.31 -16.74
CA ILE A 292 16.64 -19.15 -17.57
C ILE A 292 15.41 -18.92 -16.68
N LEU A 293 15.28 -19.69 -15.58
CA LEU A 293 14.19 -19.52 -14.63
C LEU A 293 14.22 -18.12 -13.99
N LEU A 294 15.39 -17.65 -13.56
CA LEU A 294 15.54 -16.30 -13.01
C LEU A 294 15.20 -15.23 -14.02
N ALA A 295 15.73 -15.33 -15.24
CA ALA A 295 15.46 -14.38 -16.31
C ALA A 295 13.95 -14.28 -16.55
N GLY A 296 13.25 -15.42 -16.67
CA GLY A 296 11.79 -15.45 -16.83
C GLY A 296 11.04 -14.81 -15.66
N LEU A 297 11.44 -15.09 -14.41
CA LEU A 297 10.81 -14.51 -13.23
C LEU A 297 11.02 -12.99 -13.11
N TRP A 298 12.23 -12.50 -13.40
CA TRP A 298 12.53 -11.07 -13.38
C TRP A 298 11.84 -10.33 -14.52
N THR A 299 11.79 -10.91 -15.72
CA THR A 299 11.00 -10.38 -16.84
C THR A 299 9.53 -10.27 -16.47
N PHE A 300 8.93 -11.33 -15.91
CA PHE A 300 7.55 -11.27 -15.41
C PHE A 300 7.40 -10.20 -14.33
N ALA A 301 8.31 -10.11 -13.36
CA ALA A 301 8.23 -9.15 -12.28
C ALA A 301 8.22 -7.70 -12.78
N PHE A 302 9.04 -7.37 -13.77
CA PHE A 302 9.08 -6.04 -14.36
C PHE A 302 7.85 -5.74 -15.21
N ILE A 303 7.39 -6.68 -16.03
CA ILE A 303 6.16 -6.52 -16.85
C ILE A 303 4.93 -6.34 -15.94
N ALA A 304 4.86 -7.09 -14.85
CA ALA A 304 3.82 -6.99 -13.81
C ALA A 304 3.84 -5.69 -12.99
N GLY A 305 4.76 -4.76 -13.29
CA GLY A 305 4.87 -3.47 -12.60
C GLY A 305 5.68 -3.50 -11.30
N ALA A 306 6.46 -4.56 -11.05
CA ALA A 306 7.41 -4.68 -9.95
C ALA A 306 6.83 -4.34 -8.56
N SER A 307 5.59 -4.76 -8.29
CA SER A 307 4.95 -4.53 -6.99
C SER A 307 5.74 -5.20 -5.86
N PRO A 308 5.71 -4.67 -4.62
CA PRO A 308 6.49 -5.21 -3.51
C PRO A 308 6.24 -6.71 -3.23
N SER A 309 5.01 -7.17 -3.41
CA SER A 309 4.62 -8.58 -3.24
C SER A 309 5.24 -9.51 -4.29
N VAL A 310 5.36 -9.04 -5.54
CA VAL A 310 6.00 -9.74 -6.66
C VAL A 310 7.50 -9.78 -6.48
N LEU A 311 8.12 -8.62 -6.22
CA LEU A 311 9.56 -8.51 -5.97
C LEU A 311 10.00 -9.43 -4.83
N ARG A 312 9.26 -9.47 -3.70
CA ARG A 312 9.53 -10.42 -2.62
C ARG A 312 9.57 -11.85 -3.14
N ALA A 313 8.53 -12.28 -3.85
CA ALA A 313 8.43 -13.66 -4.30
C ALA A 313 9.58 -14.00 -5.26
N THR A 314 9.87 -13.13 -6.24
CA THR A 314 10.98 -13.30 -7.19
C THR A 314 12.34 -13.35 -6.48
N VAL A 315 12.58 -12.49 -5.50
CA VAL A 315 13.82 -12.49 -4.70
C VAL A 315 13.91 -13.75 -3.83
N MET A 316 12.81 -14.19 -3.20
CA MET A 316 12.78 -15.44 -2.44
C MET A 316 13.09 -16.66 -3.31
N PHE A 317 12.45 -16.79 -4.49
CA PHE A 317 12.76 -17.85 -5.44
C PHE A 317 14.20 -17.78 -5.94
N SER A 318 14.75 -16.56 -6.07
CA SER A 318 16.17 -16.38 -6.39
C SER A 318 17.08 -16.93 -5.31
N PHE A 319 16.88 -16.57 -4.04
CA PHE A 319 17.71 -17.10 -2.95
C PHE A 319 17.54 -18.61 -2.76
N ILE A 320 16.32 -19.14 -2.90
CA ILE A 320 16.06 -20.58 -2.83
C ILE A 320 16.79 -21.32 -3.95
N GLY A 321 16.70 -20.83 -5.18
CA GLY A 321 17.40 -21.44 -6.32
C GLY A 321 18.92 -21.35 -6.21
N LEU A 322 19.46 -20.21 -5.75
CA LEU A 322 20.89 -20.05 -5.49
C LEU A 322 21.39 -21.02 -4.42
N SER A 323 20.64 -21.17 -3.31
CA SER A 323 21.00 -22.12 -2.25
C SER A 323 21.02 -23.57 -2.77
N THR A 324 20.06 -23.90 -3.65
CA THR A 324 19.98 -25.19 -4.30
C THR A 324 21.17 -25.43 -5.23
N LEU A 325 21.62 -24.41 -5.97
CA LEU A 325 22.82 -24.48 -6.83
C LEU A 325 24.08 -24.70 -6.00
N MET A 326 24.23 -23.98 -4.89
CA MET A 326 25.36 -24.09 -3.95
C MET A 326 25.31 -25.35 -3.06
N ARG A 327 24.32 -26.24 -3.26
CA ARG A 327 24.06 -27.43 -2.42
C ARG A 327 23.92 -27.10 -0.92
N ARG A 328 23.55 -25.86 -0.59
CA ARG A 328 23.30 -25.42 0.79
C ARG A 328 21.81 -25.58 1.10
N LYS A 329 21.50 -26.28 2.20
CA LYS A 329 20.14 -26.32 2.74
C LYS A 329 19.85 -25.01 3.48
N GLN A 330 19.53 -23.93 2.76
CA GLN A 330 19.00 -22.72 3.41
C GLN A 330 17.57 -22.95 3.87
N GLY A 331 17.24 -22.48 5.08
CA GLY A 331 15.88 -22.52 5.58
C GLY A 331 14.99 -21.56 4.79
N ARG A 332 13.73 -21.94 4.56
CA ARG A 332 12.72 -21.05 3.93
C ARG A 332 12.60 -19.71 4.68
N PHE A 333 12.80 -19.71 6.01
CA PHE A 333 12.79 -18.50 6.85
C PHE A 333 13.98 -17.58 6.56
N ASP A 334 15.16 -18.14 6.28
CA ASP A 334 16.33 -17.33 5.92
C ASP A 334 16.11 -16.64 4.57
N ALA A 335 15.52 -17.33 3.59
CA ALA A 335 15.16 -16.71 2.31
C ALA A 335 14.14 -15.57 2.49
N LEU A 336 13.16 -15.72 3.39
CA LEU A 336 12.21 -14.65 3.72
C LEU A 336 12.94 -13.43 4.31
N MET A 337 13.77 -13.62 5.34
CA MET A 337 14.51 -12.51 5.96
C MET A 337 15.50 -11.84 5.01
N LEU A 338 16.25 -12.63 4.24
CA LEU A 338 17.18 -12.10 3.24
C LEU A 338 16.46 -11.33 2.14
N SER A 339 15.28 -11.79 1.70
CA SER A 339 14.48 -11.03 0.74
C SER A 339 14.02 -9.68 1.30
N MET A 340 13.58 -9.64 2.56
CA MET A 340 13.17 -8.40 3.21
C MET A 340 14.34 -7.44 3.35
N LEU A 341 15.48 -7.97 3.82
CA LEU A 341 16.73 -7.22 3.93
C LEU A 341 17.13 -6.61 2.58
N PHE A 342 17.20 -7.44 1.53
CA PHE A 342 17.59 -7.01 0.19
C PHE A 342 16.66 -5.93 -0.37
N LEU A 343 15.34 -6.09 -0.23
CA LEU A 343 14.38 -5.10 -0.73
C LEU A 343 14.42 -3.79 0.06
N LEU A 344 14.64 -3.83 1.38
CA LEU A 344 14.78 -2.62 2.19
C LEU A 344 16.11 -1.88 1.92
N LEU A 345 17.16 -2.59 1.52
CA LEU A 345 18.41 -1.96 1.06
C LEU A 345 18.23 -1.24 -0.29
N ILE A 346 17.36 -1.76 -1.18
CA ILE A 346 17.03 -1.13 -2.48
C ILE A 346 16.07 0.04 -2.31
N ASN A 347 15.07 -0.10 -1.44
CA ASN A 347 14.13 0.97 -1.15
C ASN A 347 13.62 0.86 0.30
N PRO A 348 14.12 1.70 1.21
CA PRO A 348 13.73 1.64 2.62
C PRO A 348 12.25 1.96 2.84
N TYR A 349 11.61 2.71 1.95
CA TYR A 349 10.21 3.08 2.08
C TYR A 349 9.23 1.91 1.87
N TYR A 350 9.69 0.76 1.36
CA TYR A 350 8.87 -0.46 1.34
C TYR A 350 8.45 -0.90 2.74
N LEU A 351 9.17 -0.54 3.80
CA LEU A 351 8.77 -0.80 5.18
C LEU A 351 7.36 -0.25 5.49
N TYR A 352 6.99 0.86 4.86
CA TYR A 352 5.70 1.54 5.08
C TYR A 352 4.63 1.20 4.04
N ASP A 353 4.96 0.36 3.06
CA ASP A 353 3.98 -0.10 2.10
C ASP A 353 3.09 -1.18 2.72
N VAL A 354 1.78 -0.95 2.70
CA VAL A 354 0.80 -1.86 3.30
C VAL A 354 0.84 -3.24 2.61
N GLY A 355 1.01 -3.25 1.29
CA GLY A 355 1.15 -4.49 0.53
C GLY A 355 2.39 -5.28 0.94
N PHE A 356 3.52 -4.62 1.14
CA PHE A 356 4.75 -5.23 1.66
C PHE A 356 4.54 -5.81 3.07
N GLN A 357 3.97 -5.03 4.01
CA GLN A 357 3.70 -5.48 5.38
C GLN A 357 2.81 -6.72 5.41
N LEU A 358 1.65 -6.68 4.75
CA LEU A 358 0.69 -7.79 4.71
C LEU A 358 1.29 -9.03 4.03
N SER A 359 2.06 -8.82 2.97
CA SER A 359 2.72 -9.88 2.18
C SER A 359 3.73 -10.66 3.02
N TYR A 360 4.65 -9.97 3.71
CA TYR A 360 5.62 -10.62 4.59
C TYR A 360 4.98 -11.24 5.83
N ALA A 361 4.00 -10.55 6.44
CA ALA A 361 3.22 -11.06 7.57
C ALA A 361 2.49 -12.37 7.22
N ALA A 362 1.81 -12.42 6.08
CA ALA A 362 1.09 -13.60 5.62
C ALA A 362 2.01 -14.81 5.44
N VAL A 363 3.12 -14.65 4.72
CA VAL A 363 4.05 -15.77 4.47
C VAL A 363 4.73 -16.22 5.76
N PHE A 364 5.15 -15.28 6.61
CA PHE A 364 5.70 -15.63 7.92
C PHE A 364 4.69 -16.42 8.76
N SER A 365 3.44 -15.96 8.81
CA SER A 365 2.36 -16.61 9.55
C SER A 365 2.05 -18.01 9.00
N ILE A 366 1.90 -18.16 7.67
CA ILE A 366 1.70 -19.46 7.02
C ILE A 366 2.85 -20.41 7.37
N MET A 367 4.10 -19.98 7.22
CA MET A 367 5.26 -20.83 7.50
C MET A 367 5.33 -21.28 8.97
N LYS A 368 4.81 -20.47 9.90
CA LYS A 368 4.84 -20.76 11.33
C LYS A 368 3.67 -21.62 11.80
N PHE A 369 2.46 -21.29 11.37
CA PHE A 369 1.22 -21.89 11.89
C PHE A 369 0.72 -23.08 11.06
N TYR A 370 0.84 -23.03 9.72
CA TYR A 370 0.33 -24.11 8.86
C TYR A 370 0.89 -25.49 9.21
N PRO A 371 2.21 -25.69 9.46
CA PRO A 371 2.74 -27.02 9.81
C PRO A 371 2.21 -27.56 11.14
N VAL A 372 1.82 -26.67 12.06
CA VAL A 372 1.25 -27.04 13.36
C VAL A 372 -0.22 -27.40 13.19
N MET A 373 -0.97 -26.58 12.45
CA MET A 373 -2.40 -26.75 12.24
C MET A 373 -2.74 -27.94 11.33
N ARG A 374 -1.86 -28.26 10.37
CA ARG A 374 -1.98 -29.47 9.52
C ARG A 374 -1.95 -30.77 10.34
N LYS A 375 -1.48 -30.74 11.59
CA LYS A 375 -1.50 -31.92 12.48
C LYS A 375 -2.82 -32.10 13.21
N TRP A 376 -3.73 -31.13 13.18
CA TRP A 376 -5.03 -31.23 13.85
C TRP A 376 -5.90 -32.29 13.22
N TRP A 377 -5.90 -32.37 11.89
CA TRP A 377 -6.66 -33.37 11.15
C TRP A 377 -6.01 -33.61 9.78
N GLN A 378 -5.88 -34.88 9.40
CA GLN A 378 -5.34 -35.32 8.10
C GLN A 378 -6.32 -36.29 7.47
N PRO A 379 -7.33 -35.79 6.74
CA PRO A 379 -8.30 -36.63 6.05
C PRO A 379 -7.61 -37.59 5.07
N GLU A 380 -8.11 -38.81 4.96
CA GLU A 380 -7.60 -39.80 4.00
C GLU A 380 -7.95 -39.44 2.55
N ASN A 381 -9.14 -38.84 2.35
CA ASN A 381 -9.57 -38.40 1.03
C ASN A 381 -8.73 -37.19 0.57
N LYS A 382 -8.04 -37.34 -0.56
CA LYS A 382 -7.18 -36.32 -1.17
C LYS A 382 -7.91 -35.00 -1.45
N TYR A 383 -9.17 -35.05 -1.88
CA TYR A 383 -9.96 -33.84 -2.15
C TYR A 383 -10.25 -33.09 -0.85
N LEU A 384 -10.69 -33.81 0.19
CA LEU A 384 -10.96 -33.22 1.50
C LEU A 384 -9.68 -32.69 2.14
N GLN A 385 -8.55 -33.40 1.99
CA GLN A 385 -7.24 -32.93 2.43
C GLN A 385 -6.81 -31.65 1.71
N TRP A 386 -7.11 -31.51 0.42
CA TRP A 386 -6.81 -30.31 -0.35
C TRP A 386 -7.67 -29.11 0.08
N ILE A 387 -8.99 -29.29 0.22
CA ILE A 387 -9.92 -28.27 0.74
C ILE A 387 -9.47 -27.83 2.14
N TRP A 388 -9.18 -28.80 3.01
CA TRP A 388 -8.69 -28.54 4.37
C TRP A 388 -7.37 -27.77 4.35
N SER A 389 -6.46 -28.09 3.44
CA SER A 389 -5.19 -27.36 3.30
C SER A 389 -5.41 -25.91 2.87
N LEU A 390 -6.35 -25.63 1.95
CA LEU A 390 -6.69 -24.26 1.54
C LEU A 390 -7.26 -23.46 2.72
N PHE A 391 -8.18 -24.06 3.48
CA PHE A 391 -8.72 -23.45 4.69
C PHE A 391 -7.62 -23.15 5.72
N LEU A 392 -6.75 -24.13 6.00
CA LEU A 392 -5.66 -23.97 6.96
C LEU A 392 -4.63 -22.93 6.52
N VAL A 393 -4.32 -22.81 5.22
CA VAL A 393 -3.43 -21.75 4.71
C VAL A 393 -4.06 -20.37 4.93
N GLY A 394 -5.33 -20.20 4.59
CA GLY A 394 -6.07 -18.95 4.83
C GLY A 394 -6.12 -18.58 6.31
N LEU A 395 -6.49 -19.54 7.17
CA LEU A 395 -6.55 -19.34 8.62
C LEU A 395 -5.16 -19.02 9.20
N SER A 396 -4.12 -19.74 8.75
CA SER A 396 -2.74 -19.47 9.18
C SER A 396 -2.30 -18.07 8.78
N ALA A 397 -2.63 -17.60 7.58
CA ALA A 397 -2.27 -16.24 7.14
C ALA A 397 -2.91 -15.18 8.04
N GLN A 398 -4.19 -15.35 8.41
CA GLN A 398 -4.93 -14.35 9.15
C GLN A 398 -4.45 -14.11 10.58
N ILE A 399 -3.79 -15.07 11.24
CA ILE A 399 -3.33 -14.90 12.64
C ILE A 399 -2.46 -13.63 12.81
N VAL A 400 -1.54 -13.36 11.88
CA VAL A 400 -0.67 -12.16 11.92
C VAL A 400 -1.22 -11.02 11.07
N VAL A 401 -1.91 -11.34 9.97
CA VAL A 401 -2.44 -10.34 9.02
C VAL A 401 -3.63 -9.58 9.60
N LEU A 402 -4.48 -10.24 10.41
CA LEU A 402 -5.73 -9.67 10.91
C LEU A 402 -5.54 -8.35 11.66
N PRO A 403 -4.66 -8.22 12.67
CA PRO A 403 -4.41 -6.93 13.34
C PRO A 403 -4.05 -5.80 12.38
N ILE A 404 -3.18 -6.09 11.40
CA ILE A 404 -2.72 -5.11 10.41
C ILE A 404 -3.87 -4.73 9.47
N SER A 405 -4.65 -5.72 9.03
CA SER A 405 -5.82 -5.53 8.18
C SER A 405 -6.90 -4.68 8.86
N LEU A 406 -7.19 -4.95 10.14
CA LEU A 406 -8.15 -4.17 10.93
C LEU A 406 -7.71 -2.72 11.10
N TYR A 407 -6.41 -2.49 11.29
CA TYR A 407 -5.84 -1.15 11.43
C TYR A 407 -5.96 -0.31 10.16
N TYR A 408 -5.71 -0.88 8.97
CA TYR A 408 -5.74 -0.13 7.72
C TYR A 408 -7.11 -0.08 7.06
N PHE A 409 -7.88 -1.17 7.12
CA PHE A 409 -9.12 -1.31 6.34
C PHE A 409 -10.39 -1.18 7.19
N HIS A 410 -10.29 -1.24 8.53
CA HIS A 410 -11.44 -1.12 9.44
C HIS A 410 -12.60 -2.08 9.12
N GLN A 411 -12.29 -3.23 8.53
CA GLN A 411 -13.27 -4.23 8.16
C GLN A 411 -12.69 -5.64 8.21
N PHE A 412 -13.56 -6.62 8.42
CA PHE A 412 -13.21 -8.03 8.36
C PHE A 412 -14.29 -8.82 7.61
N PRO A 413 -13.99 -9.33 6.40
CA PRO A 413 -14.89 -10.20 5.67
C PRO A 413 -14.80 -11.63 6.22
N ILE A 414 -15.88 -12.14 6.80
CA ILE A 414 -15.92 -13.48 7.41
C ILE A 414 -15.81 -14.56 6.35
N LEU A 415 -16.42 -14.36 5.17
CA LEU A 415 -16.44 -15.33 4.07
C LEU A 415 -15.14 -15.39 3.25
N PHE A 416 -14.04 -14.79 3.73
CA PHE A 416 -12.75 -14.83 3.05
C PHE A 416 -12.28 -16.27 2.74
N PHE A 417 -12.62 -17.23 3.60
CA PHE A 417 -12.25 -18.64 3.40
C PHE A 417 -13.05 -19.30 2.27
N VAL A 418 -14.35 -19.01 2.17
CA VAL A 418 -15.22 -19.48 1.07
C VAL A 418 -14.73 -18.87 -0.24
N SER A 419 -14.46 -17.56 -0.23
CA SER A 419 -13.91 -16.87 -1.39
C SER A 419 -12.58 -17.48 -1.83
N ASN A 420 -11.67 -17.76 -0.90
CA ASN A 420 -10.38 -18.38 -1.25
C ASN A 420 -10.51 -19.80 -1.77
N LEU A 421 -11.47 -20.58 -1.25
CA LEU A 421 -11.73 -21.95 -1.72
C LEU A 421 -12.19 -21.98 -3.18
N VAL A 422 -12.90 -20.94 -3.63
CA VAL A 422 -13.47 -20.84 -4.97
C VAL A 422 -12.54 -20.10 -5.94
N VAL A 423 -11.98 -18.97 -5.52
CA VAL A 423 -11.22 -18.08 -6.41
C VAL A 423 -9.81 -18.62 -6.67
N VAL A 424 -9.13 -19.20 -5.68
CA VAL A 424 -7.75 -19.70 -5.87
C VAL A 424 -7.67 -20.82 -6.93
N PRO A 425 -8.59 -21.81 -6.96
CA PRO A 425 -8.60 -22.82 -8.02
C PRO A 425 -8.91 -22.27 -9.41
N LEU A 426 -9.80 -21.27 -9.51
CA LEU A 426 -10.13 -20.63 -10.79
C LEU A 426 -9.00 -19.72 -11.31
N LEU A 427 -8.26 -19.10 -10.41
CA LEU A 427 -7.15 -18.22 -10.75
C LEU A 427 -6.03 -18.95 -11.51
N GLN A 428 -5.75 -20.21 -11.18
CA GLN A 428 -4.68 -21.00 -11.81
C GLN A 428 -4.88 -21.18 -13.32
N PRO A 429 -6.01 -21.74 -13.82
CA PRO A 429 -6.24 -21.86 -15.25
C PRO A 429 -6.42 -20.50 -15.93
N ILE A 430 -6.99 -19.48 -15.26
CA ILE A 430 -7.09 -18.13 -15.81
C ILE A 430 -5.70 -17.53 -16.07
N LEU A 431 -4.77 -17.66 -15.12
CA LEU A 431 -3.40 -17.17 -15.29
C LEU A 431 -2.63 -17.96 -16.36
N ILE A 432 -2.68 -19.28 -16.32
CA ILE A 432 -1.98 -20.13 -17.30
C ILE A 432 -2.54 -19.85 -18.71
N GLY A 433 -3.86 -19.89 -18.88
CA GLY A 433 -4.51 -19.62 -20.15
C GLY A 433 -4.30 -18.17 -20.60
N GLY A 434 -4.30 -17.21 -19.69
CA GLY A 434 -4.03 -15.80 -19.99
C GLY A 434 -2.60 -15.55 -20.50
N ILE A 435 -1.60 -16.25 -19.95
CA ILE A 435 -0.22 -16.21 -20.46
C ILE A 435 -0.15 -16.84 -21.86
N ILE A 436 -0.80 -17.99 -22.06
CA ILE A 436 -0.88 -18.63 -23.38
C ILE A 436 -1.56 -17.69 -24.38
N ALA A 437 -2.64 -17.03 -23.98
CA ALA A 437 -3.37 -16.08 -24.80
C ALA A 437 -2.52 -14.86 -25.17
N LEU A 438 -1.73 -14.32 -24.23
CA LEU A 438 -0.78 -13.25 -24.51
C LEU A 438 0.29 -13.69 -25.51
N CYS A 439 0.87 -14.88 -25.34
CA CYS A 439 1.88 -15.41 -26.26
C CYS A 439 1.31 -15.58 -27.67
N LEU A 440 0.20 -16.32 -27.83
CA LEU A 440 -0.41 -16.60 -29.13
C LEU A 440 -1.02 -15.35 -29.77
N GLY A 441 -1.65 -14.49 -28.96
CA GLY A 441 -2.25 -13.24 -29.40
C GLY A 441 -1.23 -12.24 -29.95
N SER A 442 -0.02 -12.22 -29.37
CA SER A 442 1.09 -11.40 -29.87
C SER A 442 1.57 -11.82 -31.27
N PHE A 443 1.37 -13.09 -31.65
CA PHE A 443 1.65 -13.59 -33.00
C PHE A 443 0.44 -13.53 -33.94
N GLY A 444 -0.74 -13.12 -33.46
CA GLY A 444 -1.97 -13.09 -34.25
C GLY A 444 -2.66 -14.45 -34.44
N ILE A 445 -2.26 -15.49 -33.68
CA ILE A 445 -2.69 -16.89 -33.88
C ILE A 445 -3.50 -17.38 -32.66
N LEU A 446 -4.25 -16.50 -31.99
CA LEU A 446 -5.02 -16.87 -30.81
C LEU A 446 -6.33 -17.58 -31.22
N PRO A 447 -6.52 -18.87 -30.87
CA PRO A 447 -7.77 -19.58 -31.20
C PRO A 447 -8.95 -19.03 -30.38
N TYR A 448 -10.10 -18.85 -31.04
CA TYR A 448 -11.33 -18.40 -30.39
C TYR A 448 -11.74 -19.30 -29.21
N ALA A 449 -11.50 -20.61 -29.29
CA ALA A 449 -11.81 -21.54 -28.21
C ALA A 449 -11.10 -21.19 -26.89
N ILE A 450 -9.84 -20.72 -26.94
CA ILE A 450 -9.10 -20.29 -25.74
C ILE A 450 -9.71 -19.03 -25.15
N VAL A 451 -10.04 -18.06 -26.00
CA VAL A 451 -10.73 -16.82 -25.60
C VAL A 451 -12.03 -17.14 -24.91
N PHE A 452 -12.89 -17.93 -25.55
CA PHE A 452 -14.20 -18.33 -25.02
C PHE A 452 -14.10 -19.00 -23.65
N VAL A 453 -13.19 -19.98 -23.50
CA VAL A 453 -13.00 -20.67 -22.21
C VAL A 453 -12.53 -19.70 -21.13
N LEU A 454 -11.58 -18.82 -21.44
CA LEU A 454 -11.09 -17.83 -20.49
C LEU A 454 -12.16 -16.82 -20.08
N GLU A 455 -12.94 -16.31 -21.02
CA GLU A 455 -14.05 -15.39 -20.70
C GLU A 455 -15.09 -16.06 -19.81
N LYS A 456 -15.43 -17.33 -20.06
CA LYS A 456 -16.36 -18.07 -19.19
C LYS A 456 -15.79 -18.34 -17.80
N LEU A 457 -14.50 -18.65 -17.69
CA LEU A 457 -13.85 -18.80 -16.39
C LEU A 457 -13.80 -17.49 -15.61
N ILE A 458 -13.51 -16.38 -16.28
CA ILE A 458 -13.49 -15.04 -15.69
C ILE A 458 -14.90 -14.64 -15.24
N ALA A 459 -15.90 -14.79 -16.10
CA ALA A 459 -17.29 -14.50 -15.77
C ALA A 459 -17.77 -15.35 -14.58
N LEU A 460 -17.43 -16.64 -14.53
CA LEU A 460 -17.72 -17.50 -13.39
C LEU A 460 -17.05 -17.00 -12.11
N MET A 461 -15.78 -16.60 -12.19
CA MET A 461 -15.05 -16.06 -11.04
C MET A 461 -15.69 -14.77 -10.52
N ASN A 462 -16.01 -13.82 -11.41
CA ASN A 462 -16.66 -12.56 -11.04
C ASN A 462 -18.05 -12.79 -10.45
N PHE A 463 -18.85 -13.68 -11.04
CA PHE A 463 -20.16 -14.07 -10.51
C PHE A 463 -20.06 -14.61 -9.08
N LEU A 464 -19.13 -15.54 -8.83
CA LEU A 464 -18.97 -16.14 -7.50
C LEU A 464 -18.46 -15.13 -6.47
N VAL A 465 -17.56 -14.22 -6.86
CA VAL A 465 -17.09 -13.13 -5.99
C VAL A 465 -18.23 -12.16 -5.67
N ALA A 466 -19.00 -11.74 -6.67
CA ALA A 466 -20.16 -10.88 -6.50
C ALA A 466 -21.20 -11.55 -5.58
N PHE A 467 -21.51 -12.83 -5.79
CA PHE A 467 -22.44 -13.59 -4.96
C PHE A 467 -22.04 -13.59 -3.47
N ILE A 468 -20.74 -13.76 -3.18
CA ILE A 468 -20.20 -13.70 -1.82
C ILE A 468 -20.26 -12.28 -1.26
N ALA A 469 -19.92 -11.27 -2.07
CA ALA A 469 -19.89 -9.87 -1.66
C ALA A 469 -21.26 -9.32 -1.27
N HIS A 470 -22.33 -9.78 -1.94
CA HIS A 470 -23.72 -9.38 -1.62
C HIS A 470 -24.21 -9.92 -0.26
N GLN A 471 -23.46 -10.81 0.39
CA GLN A 471 -23.80 -11.33 1.72
C GLN A 471 -23.34 -10.35 2.82
N GLU A 472 -23.94 -9.15 2.84
CA GLU A 472 -23.51 -8.04 3.71
C GLU A 472 -23.47 -8.40 5.20
N MET A 473 -24.33 -9.32 5.65
CA MET A 473 -24.35 -9.80 7.04
C MET A 473 -23.02 -10.42 7.51
N PHE A 474 -22.19 -10.91 6.58
CA PHE A 474 -20.91 -11.53 6.90
C PHE A 474 -19.71 -10.57 6.78
N ILE A 475 -19.97 -9.28 6.60
CA ILE A 475 -18.92 -8.26 6.51
C ILE A 475 -19.03 -7.35 7.74
N ILE A 476 -18.09 -7.52 8.67
CA ILE A 476 -18.01 -6.63 9.83
C ILE A 476 -17.30 -5.35 9.35
N ARG A 477 -18.06 -4.26 9.19
CA ARG A 477 -17.54 -2.94 8.78
C ARG A 477 -17.34 -2.01 9.99
N ASN A 478 -16.62 -0.92 9.77
CA ASN A 478 -16.42 0.17 10.75
C ASN A 478 -15.82 -0.32 12.07
N ILE A 479 -14.80 -1.17 12.03
CA ILE A 479 -14.13 -1.64 13.24
C ILE A 479 -13.16 -0.55 13.73
N PRO A 480 -13.39 0.08 14.91
CA PRO A 480 -12.50 1.10 15.43
C PRO A 480 -11.22 0.44 15.96
N PHE A 481 -10.15 0.49 15.16
CA PHE A 481 -8.90 -0.20 15.48
C PHE A 481 -7.74 0.80 15.53
N THR A 482 -7.45 1.28 16.74
CA THR A 482 -6.44 2.32 17.00
C THR A 482 -5.03 1.76 17.12
N THR A 483 -4.01 2.62 17.07
CA THR A 483 -2.60 2.21 17.19
C THR A 483 -2.32 1.40 18.48
N PRO A 484 -2.86 1.72 19.67
CA PRO A 484 -2.65 0.88 20.85
C PRO A 484 -3.30 -0.50 20.76
N LEU A 485 -4.44 -0.62 20.08
CA LEU A 485 -5.06 -1.93 19.78
C LEU A 485 -4.18 -2.75 18.83
N LEU A 486 -3.58 -2.10 17.83
CA LEU A 486 -2.60 -2.75 16.95
C LEU A 486 -1.38 -3.23 17.74
N LEU A 487 -0.77 -2.39 18.57
CA LEU A 487 0.44 -2.77 19.32
C LEU A 487 0.17 -3.90 20.32
N SER A 488 -0.93 -3.82 21.07
CA SER A 488 -1.30 -4.87 22.03
C SER A 488 -1.65 -6.19 21.34
N SER A 489 -2.38 -6.16 20.22
CA SER A 489 -2.67 -7.38 19.45
C SER A 489 -1.43 -7.99 18.79
N LEU A 490 -0.52 -7.17 18.25
CA LEU A 490 0.77 -7.66 17.72
C LEU A 490 1.63 -8.28 18.82
N LEU A 491 1.61 -7.73 20.04
CA LEU A 491 2.25 -8.33 21.21
C LEU A 491 1.65 -9.70 21.55
N THR A 492 0.31 -9.81 21.57
CA THR A 492 -0.38 -11.09 21.78
C THR A 492 0.02 -12.12 20.72
N VAL A 493 0.04 -11.74 19.44
CA VAL A 493 0.46 -12.60 18.34
C VAL A 493 1.93 -13.02 18.48
N PHE A 494 2.81 -12.09 18.84
CA PHE A 494 4.22 -12.41 19.10
C PHE A 494 4.38 -13.45 20.21
N ILE A 495 3.69 -13.28 21.33
CA ILE A 495 3.73 -14.23 22.45
C ILE A 495 3.10 -15.57 22.06
N LEU A 496 2.05 -15.58 21.23
CA LEU A 496 1.46 -16.80 20.66
C LEU A 496 2.49 -17.58 19.82
N ILE A 497 3.29 -16.89 19.01
CA ILE A 497 4.36 -17.50 18.20
C ILE A 497 5.43 -18.15 19.10
N VAL A 498 5.82 -17.46 20.17
CA VAL A 498 6.75 -17.97 21.19
C VAL A 498 6.15 -19.18 21.91
N PHE A 499 4.86 -19.13 22.27
CA PHE A 499 4.14 -20.23 22.92
C PHE A 499 4.10 -21.47 22.05
N VAL A 500 3.75 -21.34 20.76
CA VAL A 500 3.72 -22.45 19.80
C VAL A 500 5.09 -23.10 19.65
N HIS A 501 6.18 -22.35 19.85
CA HIS A 501 7.54 -22.89 19.75
C HIS A 501 8.02 -23.59 21.04
N TYR A 502 7.88 -22.94 22.19
CA TYR A 502 8.48 -23.41 23.44
C TYR A 502 7.53 -24.21 24.34
N ARG A 503 6.22 -24.00 24.23
CA ARG A 503 5.17 -24.67 25.02
C ARG A 503 5.44 -24.73 26.54
N LYS A 504 6.04 -23.67 27.11
CA LYS A 504 6.34 -23.57 28.55
C LYS A 504 5.22 -22.85 29.29
N TYR A 505 4.97 -23.24 30.55
CA TYR A 505 3.95 -22.62 31.40
C TYR A 505 4.14 -21.10 31.54
N LYS A 506 5.37 -20.61 31.73
CA LYS A 506 5.67 -19.17 31.83
C LYS A 506 5.23 -18.38 30.58
N VAL A 507 5.34 -19.00 29.41
CA VAL A 507 4.93 -18.38 28.14
C VAL A 507 3.41 -18.41 27.99
N LEU A 508 2.74 -19.46 28.49
CA LEU A 508 1.27 -19.50 28.56
C LEU A 508 0.74 -18.39 29.48
N VAL A 509 1.34 -18.19 30.66
CA VAL A 509 0.96 -17.07 31.56
C VAL A 509 1.19 -15.74 30.85
N ALA A 510 2.33 -15.54 30.19
CA ALA A 510 2.58 -14.32 29.41
C ALA A 510 1.55 -14.12 28.28
N LEU A 511 1.12 -15.20 27.62
CA LEU A 511 0.09 -15.14 26.58
C LEU A 511 -1.25 -14.66 27.17
N LEU A 512 -1.70 -15.27 28.27
CA LEU A 512 -2.93 -14.88 28.95
C LEU A 512 -2.88 -13.43 29.44
N LEU A 513 -1.75 -12.99 30.02
CA LEU A 513 -1.55 -11.59 30.42
C LEU A 513 -1.64 -10.64 29.23
N SER A 514 -1.06 -11.00 28.08
CA SER A 514 -1.16 -10.18 26.87
C SER A 514 -2.57 -10.09 26.31
N VAL A 515 -3.38 -11.15 26.45
CA VAL A 515 -4.79 -11.15 26.08
C VAL A 515 -5.59 -10.24 27.01
N ILE A 516 -5.34 -10.31 28.32
CA ILE A 516 -5.97 -9.40 29.30
C ILE A 516 -5.60 -7.95 29.00
N LEU A 517 -4.34 -7.67 28.68
CA LEU A 517 -3.90 -6.33 28.27
C LEU A 517 -4.66 -5.85 27.01
N PHE A 518 -4.74 -6.69 25.98
CA PHE A 518 -5.48 -6.36 24.75
C PHE A 518 -6.97 -6.08 25.05
N GLN A 519 -7.62 -6.92 25.86
CA GLN A 519 -9.01 -6.71 26.28
C GLN A 519 -9.16 -5.41 27.08
N GLY A 520 -8.26 -5.11 28.00
CA GLY A 520 -8.26 -3.85 28.76
C GLY A 520 -8.15 -2.62 27.87
N VAL A 521 -7.26 -2.65 26.86
CA VAL A 521 -7.15 -1.59 25.86
C VAL A 521 -8.44 -1.47 25.05
N LEU A 522 -9.04 -2.59 24.64
CA LEU A 522 -10.31 -2.61 23.91
C LEU A 522 -11.44 -1.99 24.72
N PHE A 523 -11.63 -2.40 25.97
CA PHE A 523 -12.67 -1.84 26.85
C PHE A 523 -12.44 -0.35 27.12
N TYR A 524 -11.19 0.07 27.38
CA TYR A 524 -10.87 1.48 27.56
C TYR A 524 -11.24 2.33 26.33
N TYR A 525 -10.90 1.87 25.13
CA TYR A 525 -11.22 2.60 23.91
C TYR A 525 -12.71 2.58 23.59
N LYS A 526 -13.40 1.46 23.85
CA LYS A 526 -14.86 1.39 23.73
C LYS A 526 -15.55 2.40 24.65
N TYR A 527 -15.18 2.40 25.94
CA TYR A 527 -15.69 3.37 26.93
C TYR A 527 -15.39 4.82 26.53
N LYS A 528 -14.18 5.10 26.07
CA LYS A 528 -13.80 6.44 25.58
C LYS A 528 -14.66 6.86 24.39
N LEU A 529 -14.91 5.97 23.44
CA LEU A 529 -15.74 6.27 22.27
C LEU A 529 -17.21 6.54 22.64
N GLU A 530 -17.75 5.80 23.60
CA GLU A 530 -19.13 5.98 24.10
C GLU A 530 -19.31 7.28 24.89
N THR A 531 -18.28 7.75 25.60
CA THR A 531 -18.32 8.99 26.40
C THR A 531 -17.85 10.23 25.64
N THR A 532 -17.36 10.09 24.41
CA THR A 532 -16.84 11.22 23.63
C THR A 532 -17.99 12.09 23.11
N GLU A 533 -17.95 13.36 23.48
CA GLU A 533 -18.72 14.42 22.83
C GLU A 533 -17.79 15.39 22.12
N GLU A 534 -17.87 15.43 20.79
CA GLU A 534 -17.03 16.28 19.95
C GLU A 534 -17.81 16.91 18.78
N MET A 535 -17.45 18.14 18.44
CA MET A 535 -17.90 18.83 17.23
C MET A 535 -16.71 18.96 16.29
N LEU A 536 -16.85 18.47 15.05
CA LEU A 536 -15.83 18.55 14.01
C LEU A 536 -16.34 19.34 12.81
N VAL A 537 -15.44 20.10 12.20
CA VAL A 537 -15.71 20.88 10.98
C VAL A 537 -14.82 20.35 9.87
N PHE A 538 -15.41 19.60 8.95
CA PHE A 538 -14.75 19.03 7.79
C PHE A 538 -14.69 20.05 6.66
N SER A 539 -13.53 20.13 6.01
CA SER A 539 -13.29 20.97 4.83
C SER A 539 -13.50 20.18 3.55
N LYS A 540 -14.43 20.65 2.71
CA LYS A 540 -14.67 20.21 1.33
C LYS A 540 -14.36 21.37 0.37
N TYR A 541 -14.19 21.08 -0.92
CA TYR A 541 -13.99 22.15 -1.91
C TYR A 541 -15.19 23.13 -1.88
N LYS A 542 -14.91 24.41 -1.55
CA LYS A 542 -15.88 25.50 -1.38
C LYS A 542 -17.01 25.30 -0.35
N GLN A 543 -17.01 24.21 0.40
CA GLN A 543 -18.08 23.85 1.35
C GLN A 543 -17.47 23.31 2.65
N LYS A 544 -18.26 23.30 3.73
CA LYS A 544 -17.90 22.64 4.98
C LYS A 544 -19.03 21.70 5.40
N VAL A 545 -18.66 20.61 6.06
CA VAL A 545 -19.59 19.68 6.69
C VAL A 545 -19.30 19.70 8.18
N ILE A 546 -20.34 19.86 9.00
CA ILE A 546 -20.19 19.89 10.45
C ILE A 546 -20.76 18.61 11.01
N THR A 547 -20.06 17.99 11.96
CA THR A 547 -20.55 16.81 12.64
C THR A 547 -20.55 17.02 14.14
N ILE A 548 -21.64 16.67 14.80
CA ILE A 548 -21.70 16.57 16.27
C ILE A 548 -21.83 15.10 16.61
N ARG A 549 -20.88 14.61 17.41
CA ARG A 549 -20.90 13.26 17.95
C ARG A 549 -21.26 13.28 19.43
N GLN A 550 -22.15 12.37 19.82
CA GLN A 550 -22.51 12.05 21.19
C GLN A 550 -22.50 10.53 21.33
N GLY A 551 -21.39 9.96 21.82
CA GLY A 551 -21.23 8.51 21.91
C GLY A 551 -21.26 7.85 20.53
N ASP A 552 -22.19 6.92 20.30
CA ASP A 552 -22.36 6.26 18.99
C ASP A 552 -23.24 7.05 18.01
N LYS A 553 -23.93 8.10 18.48
CA LYS A 553 -24.78 8.93 17.63
C LYS A 553 -23.96 10.03 16.96
N LEU A 554 -24.04 10.12 15.63
CA LEU A 554 -23.41 11.16 14.83
C LEU A 554 -24.46 11.95 14.05
N SER A 555 -24.64 13.22 14.41
CA SER A 555 -25.43 14.17 13.62
C SER A 555 -24.53 14.85 12.58
N ILE A 556 -24.81 14.64 11.30
CA ILE A 556 -24.07 15.24 10.18
C ILE A 556 -24.91 16.39 9.62
N TYR A 557 -24.37 17.61 9.70
CA TYR A 557 -24.97 18.82 9.16
C TYR A 557 -24.36 19.13 7.80
N GLN A 558 -25.15 18.94 6.75
CA GLN A 558 -24.76 19.10 5.35
C GLN A 558 -25.90 19.71 4.50
N THR A 559 -25.57 20.16 3.29
CA THR A 559 -26.52 20.84 2.40
C THR A 559 -27.58 19.89 1.84
N ASP A 560 -27.16 18.67 1.47
CA ASP A 560 -28.01 17.60 0.94
C ASP A 560 -28.14 16.49 2.00
N THR A 561 -29.33 15.92 2.17
CA THR A 561 -29.61 14.87 3.18
C THR A 561 -29.84 13.48 2.56
N ILE A 562 -29.54 13.27 1.27
CA ILE A 562 -29.73 11.97 0.60
C ILE A 562 -28.71 10.93 1.09
N SER A 563 -27.43 11.30 1.16
CA SER A 563 -26.36 10.39 1.55
C SER A 563 -25.29 11.10 2.37
N PRO A 564 -24.66 10.44 3.36
CA PRO A 564 -23.55 11.01 4.11
C PRO A 564 -22.40 11.45 3.18
N ASP A 565 -21.83 12.64 3.42
CA ASP A 565 -20.72 13.13 2.61
C ASP A 565 -19.48 12.21 2.68
N PRO A 566 -18.85 11.84 1.55
CA PRO A 566 -17.66 10.98 1.51
C PRO A 566 -16.51 11.44 2.41
N VAL A 567 -16.40 12.76 2.65
CA VAL A 567 -15.34 13.34 3.50
C VAL A 567 -15.44 12.86 4.95
N VAL A 568 -16.64 12.51 5.42
CA VAL A 568 -16.90 12.05 6.79
C VAL A 568 -16.71 10.53 6.94
N MET A 569 -16.70 9.78 5.83
CA MET A 569 -16.69 8.30 5.86
C MET A 569 -15.47 7.72 6.57
N ASN A 570 -14.28 8.31 6.37
CA ASN A 570 -13.07 7.83 7.04
C ASN A 570 -13.16 8.01 8.56
N TYR A 571 -13.80 9.09 9.03
CA TYR A 571 -14.04 9.33 10.44
C TYR A 571 -15.04 8.31 11.01
N ILE A 572 -16.16 8.06 10.32
CA ILE A 572 -17.16 7.05 10.71
C ILE A 572 -16.51 5.66 10.83
N LYS A 573 -15.76 5.24 9.81
CA LYS A 573 -15.02 3.97 9.79
C LYS A 573 -14.04 3.85 10.96
N ASN A 574 -13.23 4.88 11.19
CA ASN A 574 -12.20 4.87 12.24
C ASN A 574 -12.79 4.88 13.66
N LYS A 575 -13.92 5.56 13.85
CA LYS A 575 -14.58 5.71 15.15
C LYS A 575 -15.62 4.62 15.43
N GLY A 576 -15.93 3.79 14.45
CA GLY A 576 -16.90 2.71 14.56
C GLY A 576 -18.31 3.18 14.81
N ILE A 577 -18.68 4.30 14.18
CA ILE A 577 -19.99 4.93 14.37
C ILE A 577 -21.02 4.17 13.53
N SER A 578 -22.10 3.73 14.18
CA SER A 578 -23.19 3.02 13.51
C SER A 578 -24.44 3.87 13.33
N ASN A 579 -24.74 4.75 14.30
CA ASN A 579 -25.96 5.55 14.30
C ASN A 579 -25.72 6.94 13.68
N ILE A 580 -26.11 7.11 12.41
CA ILE A 580 -25.90 8.32 11.64
C ILE A 580 -27.24 9.03 11.40
N GLU A 581 -27.33 10.29 11.79
CA GLU A 581 -28.48 11.15 11.56
C GLU A 581 -28.06 12.30 10.63
N LEU A 582 -28.71 12.42 9.46
CA LEU A 582 -28.45 13.49 8.51
C LEU A 582 -29.38 14.68 8.80
N LYS A 583 -28.79 15.86 8.94
CA LYS A 583 -29.52 17.11 9.22
C LYS A 583 -29.13 18.18 8.22
N LYS A 584 -30.08 19.05 7.88
CA LYS A 584 -29.77 20.30 7.20
C LYS A 584 -29.04 21.24 8.14
N ILE A 585 -28.15 22.05 7.56
CA ILE A 585 -27.36 23.02 8.30
C ILE A 585 -28.28 24.10 8.90
N PRO A 586 -28.33 24.27 10.24
CA PRO A 586 -29.07 25.34 10.88
C PRO A 586 -28.30 26.68 10.83
N TYR A 587 -28.97 27.81 11.05
CA TYR A 587 -28.29 29.11 11.19
C TYR A 587 -27.50 29.24 12.49
N ILE A 588 -28.03 28.69 13.59
CA ILE A 588 -27.37 28.65 14.90
C ILE A 588 -27.26 27.19 15.33
N LEU A 589 -26.07 26.79 15.75
CA LEU A 589 -25.76 25.47 16.26
C LEU A 589 -25.37 25.58 17.73
N HIS A 590 -26.05 24.85 18.60
CA HIS A 590 -25.73 24.81 20.03
C HIS A 590 -24.91 23.56 20.36
N PHE A 591 -23.75 23.75 21.00
CA PHE A 591 -22.89 22.64 21.44
C PHE A 591 -22.13 23.01 22.72
N LYS A 592 -22.18 22.16 23.74
CA LYS A 592 -21.55 22.37 25.07
C LYS A 592 -21.77 23.77 25.66
N GLN A 593 -23.03 24.20 25.71
CA GLN A 593 -23.45 25.52 26.23
C GLN A 593 -22.90 26.72 25.45
N LYS A 594 -22.40 26.51 24.22
CA LYS A 594 -21.95 27.57 23.32
C LYS A 594 -22.82 27.64 22.07
N ASN A 595 -23.02 28.86 21.60
CA ASN A 595 -23.76 29.16 20.38
C ASN A 595 -22.78 29.45 19.23
N TYR A 596 -22.88 28.66 18.18
CA TYR A 596 -22.11 28.82 16.95
C TYR A 596 -23.01 29.36 15.84
N LEU A 597 -22.68 30.53 15.31
CA LEU A 597 -23.36 31.08 14.12
C LEU A 597 -22.75 30.45 12.87
N LEU A 598 -23.56 29.74 12.09
CA LEU A 598 -23.13 29.13 10.84
C LEU A 598 -23.47 30.07 9.69
N MET A 599 -22.46 30.53 8.96
CA MET A 599 -22.64 31.54 7.91
C MET A 599 -22.36 30.96 6.52
N ASP A 600 -23.37 31.01 5.67
CA ASP A 600 -23.29 30.61 4.25
C ASP A 600 -22.76 31.76 3.37
N SER A 601 -22.90 31.65 2.05
CA SER A 601 -22.46 32.69 1.10
C SER A 601 -23.39 33.91 1.03
N LEU A 602 -24.66 33.79 1.46
CA LEU A 602 -25.61 34.89 1.49
C LEU A 602 -25.25 35.90 2.58
N GLY A 603 -24.53 35.45 3.62
CA GLY A 603 -24.06 36.33 4.71
C GLY A 603 -25.21 36.89 5.56
N VAL A 604 -26.35 36.20 5.58
CA VAL A 604 -27.52 36.58 6.39
C VAL A 604 -27.33 36.04 7.80
N TYR A 605 -27.47 36.92 8.79
CA TYR A 605 -27.39 36.58 10.21
C TYR A 605 -28.47 37.34 11.01
N PRO A 606 -28.96 36.77 12.12
CA PRO A 606 -29.92 37.44 12.98
C PRO A 606 -29.28 38.67 13.63
N LYS A 607 -29.94 39.84 13.53
CA LYS A 607 -29.48 41.10 14.14
C LYS A 607 -29.94 41.27 15.60
N SER A 608 -30.34 40.18 16.26
CA SER A 608 -30.85 40.24 17.63
C SER A 608 -29.71 40.14 18.63
N LYS A 609 -29.67 41.07 19.59
CA LYS A 609 -28.71 41.05 20.72
C LYS A 609 -29.08 40.07 21.83
N GLN A 610 -30.25 39.41 21.74
CA GLN A 610 -30.76 38.49 22.76
C GLN A 610 -30.00 37.16 22.82
N ILE A 611 -29.39 36.73 21.70
CA ILE A 611 -28.61 35.50 21.63
C ILE A 611 -27.13 35.88 21.62
N VAL A 612 -26.40 35.47 22.67
CA VAL A 612 -24.95 35.61 22.72
C VAL A 612 -24.33 34.56 21.81
N ILE A 613 -23.47 34.97 20.88
CA ILE A 613 -22.79 34.10 19.93
C ILE A 613 -21.32 33.99 20.36
N ASP A 614 -20.88 32.78 20.67
CA ASP A 614 -19.50 32.55 21.11
C ASP A 614 -18.52 32.46 19.93
N SER A 615 -18.98 32.00 18.75
CA SER A 615 -18.13 31.83 17.58
C SER A 615 -18.91 31.82 16.27
N VAL A 616 -18.30 32.35 15.20
CA VAL A 616 -18.85 32.34 13.84
C VAL A 616 -18.08 31.36 12.98
N ILE A 617 -18.77 30.41 12.35
CA ILE A 617 -18.20 29.43 11.42
C ILE A 617 -18.65 29.77 10.00
N PHE A 618 -17.72 30.27 9.19
CA PHE A 618 -17.94 30.48 7.76
C PHE A 618 -17.96 29.15 7.02
N LEU A 619 -19.12 28.73 6.53
CA LEU A 619 -19.32 27.53 5.71
C LEU A 619 -18.85 27.74 4.28
N GLN A 620 -19.00 28.96 3.79
CA GLN A 620 -18.54 29.43 2.47
C GLN A 620 -17.83 30.79 2.63
N LYS A 621 -17.47 31.45 1.53
CA LYS A 621 -16.89 32.81 1.55
C LYS A 621 -17.99 33.86 1.30
N PRO A 622 -18.69 34.37 2.33
CA PRO A 622 -19.64 35.46 2.15
C PRO A 622 -18.95 36.79 1.88
N LYS A 623 -19.64 37.68 1.16
CA LYS A 623 -19.23 39.09 1.03
C LYS A 623 -19.86 39.90 2.15
N ILE A 624 -19.26 39.88 3.35
CA ILE A 624 -19.74 40.65 4.50
C ILE A 624 -18.66 41.59 5.06
N ASN A 625 -19.10 42.72 5.62
CA ASN A 625 -18.24 43.60 6.41
C ASN A 625 -18.17 43.08 7.86
N LEU A 626 -16.99 42.62 8.28
CA LEU A 626 -16.79 42.02 9.60
C LEU A 626 -16.97 43.01 10.75
N ASP A 627 -16.63 44.29 10.57
CA ASP A 627 -16.77 45.31 11.61
C ASP A 627 -18.23 45.70 11.87
N ARG A 628 -19.06 45.64 10.82
CA ARG A 628 -20.51 45.76 10.96
C ARG A 628 -21.10 44.56 11.69
N MET A 629 -20.72 43.35 11.29
CA MET A 629 -21.18 42.12 11.94
C MET A 629 -20.84 42.07 13.43
N LYS A 630 -19.63 42.51 13.82
CA LYS A 630 -19.22 42.59 15.23
C LYS A 630 -20.07 43.57 16.05
N ARG A 631 -20.61 44.63 15.45
CA ARG A 631 -21.49 45.60 16.12
C ARG A 631 -22.93 45.11 16.24
N ASP A 632 -23.40 44.41 15.21
CA ASP A 632 -24.77 43.90 15.12
C ASP A 632 -24.97 42.64 15.99
N LEU A 633 -23.92 41.86 16.24
CA LEU A 633 -23.94 40.64 17.07
C LEU A 633 -23.37 40.88 18.47
N SER A 634 -23.98 40.27 19.48
CA SER A 634 -23.40 40.12 20.81
C SER A 634 -22.36 39.00 20.79
N LEU A 635 -21.16 39.28 20.26
CA LEU A 635 -20.03 38.34 20.24
C LEU A 635 -19.32 38.33 21.60
N ARG A 636 -19.03 37.14 22.12
CA ARG A 636 -18.28 36.98 23.37
C ARG A 636 -16.78 36.85 23.15
#